data_AF-A0A0D7BS75-F1
#
_entry.id   AF-A0A0D7BS75-F1
#
_cell.length_a   1.000
_cell.length_b   1.000
_cell.length_c   1.000
_cell.angle_alpha   90.00
_cell.angle_beta   90.00
_cell.angle_gamma   90.00
#
_symmetry.space_group_name_H-M   'P 1'
#
loop_
_entity.id
_entity.type
_entity.pdbx_description
1 polymer ?
#
loop_
_entity_poly.entity_id
_entity_poly.type
_entity_poly.pdbx_seq_one_letter_code
_entity_poly.pdbx_strand_id
1 'polypeptide(L)'
;MALLTPFVTALFILLSVPLVLSAIDRHAIVSRYNPIRNASSTTTPLQVGNGNFAFGADITGLQSIQPYGILSSWGWKNDSLPEGKTQADIDAYRGTSWPNHGREVQYDFGGNDSAIEKWLTANPNRVNLGRLGLLFDGDEVGEDALEDTTQELDLWTGTLTSQFNYDGIPVTVKTVCAADADVVGISIDSELLASGRLSLFIDFPWNDGLSKFSAPFVGKFNMTTSHTTTLDEDTLTMTHNMVDATSFTSLVGSVELNVTRRSPNAHLYSIKPLSSSTSISVGASFSASEDGLARIAYEQAKSSSQAGWFTFWSTNGFVDLVSGSTDERADELQRRVILSRYLMRVNEAGDAPPQESGLVNNGWYGKFHMEMYFWHAAHWALWNNWEILSLSTRIYDTFLPSSLARAQDQQGWASGARWPKMTDPSGRSAPGEINNLLLWQQPHPLVFAQYQYRSADEGGKRQVLEEWADVVRETANWMAAFAWYNTSTEVYDLGPPAYVVSEDTNPNATINPAFELAYWRLGLSIAEDWMAALGEEVPANWSIVREGLAQLPLTDDNATYKVYEGLEEGFWTDPEYTNDHPALVGLYGWLPPTQGLGIDIAKATFEKVVDSWNLTNCWGWDFPMLAMAAARNGETDRAVDFLLDPLFQFDDVGMPVGGVRVPTPYFPGSGGLLYAVAMMAAGWDGADGSINAPGFPQDGWDVRWEGLSRSI
;
A
#
# COMPACT_ATOMS: atom_id res chain seq x y z
N MET A 1 -16.13 -8.90 -91.62
CA MET A 1 -14.73 -8.88 -91.14
C MET A 1 -14.63 -7.81 -90.07
N ALA A 2 -13.94 -8.09 -88.96
CA ALA A 2 -13.83 -7.33 -87.68
C ALA A 2 -15.05 -7.51 -86.73
N LEU A 3 -14.99 -8.40 -85.72
CA LEU A 3 -14.29 -8.35 -84.40
C LEU A 3 -14.85 -7.28 -83.44
N LEU A 4 -15.62 -7.77 -82.46
CA LEU A 4 -16.03 -7.06 -81.24
C LEU A 4 -15.69 -7.97 -80.05
N THR A 5 -14.78 -7.51 -79.20
CA THR A 5 -14.36 -8.11 -77.93
C THR A 5 -15.19 -7.50 -76.79
N PRO A 6 -15.70 -8.27 -75.81
CA PRO A 6 -16.23 -7.70 -74.58
C PRO A 6 -15.18 -7.71 -73.46
N PHE A 7 -15.13 -6.59 -72.74
CA PHE A 7 -14.38 -6.41 -71.49
C PHE A 7 -14.90 -7.32 -70.39
N VAL A 8 -14.00 -8.01 -69.69
CA VAL A 8 -14.27 -8.71 -68.42
C VAL A 8 -13.75 -7.83 -67.30
N THR A 9 -14.66 -7.29 -66.48
CA THR A 9 -14.32 -6.58 -65.24
C THR A 9 -14.35 -7.59 -64.10
N ALA A 10 -13.18 -7.93 -63.55
CA ALA A 10 -13.07 -8.76 -62.35
C ALA A 10 -13.19 -7.88 -61.10
N LEU A 11 -14.21 -8.13 -60.28
CA LEU A 11 -14.45 -7.48 -58.99
C LEU A 11 -13.73 -8.30 -57.90
N PHE A 12 -12.62 -7.79 -57.38
CA PHE A 12 -11.98 -8.35 -56.18
C PHE A 12 -12.73 -7.83 -54.94
N ILE A 13 -13.46 -8.71 -54.26
CA ILE A 13 -14.01 -8.46 -52.93
C ILE A 13 -12.90 -8.76 -51.92
N LEU A 14 -12.30 -7.71 -51.36
CA LEU A 14 -11.44 -7.79 -50.19
C LEU A 14 -12.32 -8.06 -48.96
N LEU A 15 -12.32 -9.30 -48.49
CA LEU A 15 -12.83 -9.67 -47.15
C LEU A 15 -11.83 -9.15 -46.11
N SER A 16 -12.07 -7.95 -45.59
CA SER A 16 -11.47 -7.49 -44.34
C SER A 16 -12.12 -8.24 -43.17
N VAL A 17 -11.49 -9.32 -42.73
CA VAL A 17 -11.80 -9.95 -41.45
C VAL A 17 -11.26 -9.00 -40.37
N PRO A 18 -12.09 -8.41 -39.50
CA PRO A 18 -11.56 -7.73 -38.33
C PRO A 18 -10.85 -8.78 -37.48
N LEU A 19 -9.56 -8.57 -37.18
CA LEU A 19 -8.93 -9.28 -36.06
C LEU A 19 -9.71 -8.87 -34.81
N VAL A 20 -10.66 -9.70 -34.40
CA VAL A 20 -11.20 -9.65 -33.06
C VAL A 20 -10.06 -10.17 -32.18
N LEU A 21 -9.32 -9.26 -31.55
CA LEU A 21 -8.43 -9.63 -30.45
C LEU A 21 -9.30 -10.39 -29.44
N SER A 22 -8.98 -11.66 -29.22
CA SER A 22 -9.65 -12.46 -28.21
C SER A 22 -9.47 -11.78 -26.86
N ALA A 23 -10.52 -11.72 -26.05
CA ALA A 23 -10.41 -11.30 -24.66
C ALA A 23 -9.34 -12.16 -23.94
N ILE A 24 -8.63 -11.55 -23.00
CA ILE A 24 -7.63 -12.23 -22.19
C ILE A 24 -8.32 -13.33 -21.36
N ASP A 25 -7.78 -14.55 -21.37
CA ASP A 25 -8.24 -15.62 -20.46
C ASP A 25 -7.67 -15.37 -19.06
N ARG A 26 -8.33 -14.46 -18.34
CA ARG A 26 -7.89 -14.01 -17.01
C ARG A 26 -7.85 -15.15 -16.00
N HIS A 27 -8.81 -16.09 -16.07
CA HIS A 27 -8.83 -17.24 -15.17
C HIS A 27 -7.61 -18.13 -15.39
N ALA A 28 -7.30 -18.49 -16.64
CA ALA A 28 -6.12 -19.30 -16.94
C ALA A 28 -4.81 -18.63 -16.49
N ILE A 29 -4.68 -17.31 -16.69
CA ILE A 29 -3.49 -16.56 -16.26
C ILE A 29 -3.39 -16.48 -14.75
N VAL A 30 -4.48 -16.14 -14.05
CA VAL A 30 -4.46 -16.04 -12.57
C VAL A 30 -4.15 -17.40 -11.94
N SER A 31 -4.84 -18.47 -12.35
CA SER A 31 -4.66 -19.81 -11.78
C SER A 31 -3.27 -20.40 -12.05
N ARG A 32 -2.55 -19.96 -13.09
CA ARG A 32 -1.17 -20.36 -13.36
C ARG A 32 -0.22 -20.01 -12.22
N TYR A 33 -0.53 -18.97 -11.46
CA TYR A 33 0.32 -18.44 -10.40
C TYR A 33 -0.23 -18.65 -8.99
N ASN A 34 -1.17 -19.59 -8.80
CA ASN A 34 -1.61 -20.01 -7.47
C ASN A 34 -0.38 -20.43 -6.62
N PRO A 35 -0.09 -19.75 -5.50
CA PRO A 35 1.08 -20.08 -4.71
C PRO A 35 0.85 -21.36 -3.91
N ILE A 36 1.90 -22.18 -3.82
CA ILE A 36 1.90 -23.48 -3.16
C ILE A 36 3.09 -23.56 -2.19
N ARG A 37 2.84 -24.05 -0.97
CA ARG A 37 3.86 -24.35 0.04
C ARG A 37 3.72 -25.77 0.56
N ASN A 38 4.85 -26.35 0.98
CA ASN A 38 4.90 -27.65 1.64
C ASN A 38 5.46 -27.58 3.08
N ALA A 39 5.83 -26.39 3.54
CA ALA A 39 6.31 -26.11 4.89
C ALA A 39 5.91 -24.67 5.27
N SER A 40 5.85 -24.37 6.57
CA SER A 40 5.60 -23.00 7.00
C SER A 40 6.82 -22.12 6.69
N SER A 41 6.56 -20.90 6.24
CA SER A 41 7.57 -19.86 6.25
C SER A 41 7.80 -19.39 7.69
N THR A 42 8.98 -18.85 7.98
CA THR A 42 9.25 -18.18 9.25
C THR A 42 9.13 -16.67 9.14
N THR A 43 8.89 -16.13 7.94
CA THR A 43 8.90 -14.69 7.67
C THR A 43 7.58 -14.16 7.12
N THR A 44 6.89 -14.92 6.26
CA THR A 44 5.70 -14.45 5.53
C THR A 44 4.56 -15.47 5.54
N PRO A 45 3.30 -15.08 5.84
CA PRO A 45 2.17 -15.99 5.76
C PRO A 45 1.66 -16.15 4.31
N LEU A 46 0.91 -17.23 4.03
CA LEU A 46 -0.13 -17.16 3.01
C LEU A 46 -1.35 -16.48 3.62
N GLN A 47 -2.02 -15.58 2.88
CA GLN A 47 -3.12 -14.77 3.41
C GLN A 47 -4.41 -14.91 2.64
N VAL A 48 -5.51 -14.83 3.38
CA VAL A 48 -6.84 -14.46 2.87
C VAL A 48 -7.26 -13.15 3.52
N GLY A 49 -8.02 -12.33 2.80
CA GLY A 49 -8.49 -11.05 3.32
C GLY A 49 -9.35 -10.30 2.33
N ASN A 50 -9.84 -9.14 2.76
CA ASN A 50 -10.81 -8.33 2.01
C ASN A 50 -10.37 -6.86 1.81
N GLY A 51 -9.15 -6.50 2.26
CA GLY A 51 -8.61 -5.15 2.20
C GLY A 51 -8.74 -4.37 3.51
N ASN A 52 -9.81 -4.60 4.28
CA ASN A 52 -10.00 -4.05 5.63
C ASN A 52 -9.57 -5.03 6.74
N PHE A 53 -9.47 -6.31 6.41
CA PHE A 53 -9.11 -7.40 7.31
C PHE A 53 -8.28 -8.45 6.57
N ALA A 54 -7.24 -8.97 7.23
CA ALA A 54 -6.43 -10.06 6.71
C ALA A 54 -6.12 -11.10 7.80
N PHE A 55 -6.13 -12.37 7.36
CA PHE A 55 -5.79 -13.53 8.15
C PHE A 55 -4.55 -14.19 7.55
N GLY A 56 -3.43 -14.19 8.29
CA GLY A 56 -2.22 -14.91 7.91
C GLY A 56 -2.20 -16.34 8.44
N ALA A 57 -1.86 -17.29 7.58
CA ALA A 57 -1.82 -18.72 7.89
C ALA A 57 -0.41 -19.32 7.69
N ASP A 58 -0.09 -20.28 8.54
CA ASP A 58 0.98 -21.26 8.36
C ASP A 58 0.51 -22.48 7.57
N ILE A 59 1.35 -23.51 7.43
CA ILE A 59 1.10 -24.69 6.59
C ILE A 59 -0.22 -25.42 6.91
N THR A 60 -0.75 -25.27 8.13
CA THR A 60 -2.03 -25.88 8.55
C THR A 60 -3.26 -25.21 7.96
N GLY A 61 -3.10 -24.05 7.31
CA GLY A 61 -4.20 -23.21 6.82
C GLY A 61 -4.77 -22.28 7.89
N LEU A 62 -4.15 -22.29 9.08
CA LEU A 62 -4.50 -21.54 10.27
C LEU A 62 -3.21 -21.03 10.96
N GLN A 63 -3.26 -20.65 12.23
CA GLN A 63 -2.12 -20.15 13.02
C GLN A 63 -1.74 -21.15 14.13
N SER A 64 -1.56 -22.41 13.74
CA SER A 64 -1.30 -23.53 14.65
C SER A 64 0.18 -23.66 15.03
N ILE A 65 1.07 -23.37 14.08
CA ILE A 65 2.53 -23.45 14.17
C ILE A 65 3.13 -22.05 14.35
N GLN A 66 2.69 -21.08 13.53
CA GLN A 66 3.21 -19.72 13.56
C GLN A 66 2.12 -18.72 13.97
N PRO A 67 2.37 -17.83 14.95
CA PRO A 67 1.38 -16.86 15.42
C PRO A 67 1.35 -15.61 14.54
N TYR A 68 1.06 -15.78 13.24
CA TYR A 68 0.85 -14.66 12.33
C TYR A 68 -0.28 -13.74 12.79
N GLY A 69 -0.37 -12.53 12.23
CA GLY A 69 -1.39 -11.57 12.61
C GLY A 69 -2.78 -11.90 12.05
N ILE A 70 -3.82 -11.62 12.85
CA ILE A 70 -5.14 -11.23 12.36
C ILE A 70 -5.20 -9.71 12.50
N LEU A 71 -5.02 -8.97 11.41
CA LEU A 71 -4.93 -7.51 11.41
C LEU A 71 -6.10 -6.90 10.64
N SER A 72 -6.48 -5.68 11.02
CA SER A 72 -7.50 -4.90 10.34
C SER A 72 -7.14 -3.42 10.23
N SER A 73 -7.86 -2.70 9.37
CA SER A 73 -7.76 -1.25 9.21
C SER A 73 -8.30 -0.47 10.42
N TRP A 74 -9.18 -1.09 11.22
CA TRP A 74 -9.86 -0.47 12.38
C TRP A 74 -9.30 -0.89 13.74
N GLY A 75 -8.46 -1.93 13.81
CA GLY A 75 -7.91 -2.45 15.06
C GLY A 75 -6.81 -1.56 15.63
N TRP A 76 -7.16 -0.61 16.49
CA TRP A 76 -6.23 0.34 17.11
C TRP A 76 -6.39 0.40 18.64
N LYS A 77 -5.30 0.76 19.33
CA LYS A 77 -5.36 1.08 20.76
C LYS A 77 -4.40 2.20 21.16
N ASN A 78 -4.69 2.82 22.31
CA ASN A 78 -3.72 3.62 23.05
C ASN A 78 -3.18 2.83 24.25
N ASP A 79 -1.88 2.88 24.46
CA ASP A 79 -1.24 2.45 25.70
C ASP A 79 -1.49 3.45 26.82
N SER A 80 -1.35 2.98 28.07
CA SER A 80 -1.41 3.85 29.25
C SER A 80 -0.45 5.03 29.14
N LEU A 81 -0.85 6.16 29.73
CA LEU A 81 -0.01 7.37 29.77
C LEU A 81 1.36 7.08 30.42
N PRO A 82 2.43 7.80 30.03
CA PRO A 82 3.72 7.65 30.67
C PRO A 82 3.66 7.93 32.18
N GLU A 83 4.53 7.28 32.96
CA GLU A 83 4.52 7.41 34.42
C GLU A 83 4.59 8.88 34.86
N GLY A 84 3.67 9.28 35.74
CA GLY A 84 3.59 10.63 36.27
C GLY A 84 3.05 11.68 35.29
N LYS A 85 2.53 11.28 34.12
CA LYS A 85 1.91 12.18 33.13
C LYS A 85 0.40 12.14 33.17
N THR A 86 -0.19 13.26 32.79
CA THR A 86 -1.63 13.47 32.66
C THR A 86 -2.00 13.74 31.20
N GLN A 87 -3.28 13.61 30.86
CA GLN A 87 -3.75 13.99 29.52
C GLN A 87 -3.45 15.47 29.22
N ALA A 88 -3.50 16.35 30.21
CA ALA A 88 -3.15 17.76 30.04
C ALA A 88 -1.67 17.95 29.65
N ASP A 89 -0.76 17.09 30.12
CA ASP A 89 0.65 17.13 29.70
C ASP A 89 0.80 16.73 28.23
N ILE A 90 0.04 15.71 27.79
CA ILE A 90 -0.02 15.27 26.40
C ILE A 90 -0.56 16.40 25.51
N ASP A 91 -1.69 16.99 25.89
CA ASP A 91 -2.36 18.05 25.14
C ASP A 91 -1.55 19.36 25.10
N ALA A 92 -0.59 19.53 26.03
CA ALA A 92 0.31 20.68 26.10
C ALA A 92 1.64 20.47 25.35
N TYR A 93 1.92 19.26 24.84
CA TYR A 93 3.16 19.00 24.10
C TYR A 93 3.19 19.78 22.78
N ARG A 94 4.28 20.48 22.53
CA ARG A 94 4.46 21.34 21.35
C ARG A 94 5.83 21.22 20.68
N GLY A 95 6.67 20.28 21.14
CA GLY A 95 8.05 20.13 20.67
C GLY A 95 8.91 21.38 20.84
N THR A 96 9.55 21.84 19.76
CA THR A 96 10.49 22.97 19.74
C THR A 96 10.14 23.99 18.64
N SER A 97 10.80 25.15 18.64
CA SER A 97 10.68 26.15 17.57
C SER A 97 12.01 26.30 16.84
N TRP A 98 11.97 26.21 15.51
CA TRP A 98 13.13 26.42 14.63
C TRP A 98 12.88 27.57 13.67
N PRO A 99 13.93 28.31 13.27
CA PRO A 99 13.85 29.29 12.19
C PRO A 99 13.40 28.62 10.88
N ASN A 100 12.40 29.17 10.23
CA ASN A 100 11.95 28.82 8.89
C ASN A 100 11.47 30.11 8.22
N HIS A 101 12.06 30.46 7.08
CA HIS A 101 11.62 31.59 6.24
C HIS A 101 11.47 32.93 7.01
N GLY A 102 12.46 33.24 7.85
CA GLY A 102 12.55 34.51 8.58
C GLY A 102 11.66 34.62 9.82
N ARG A 103 11.03 33.52 10.26
CA ARG A 103 10.26 33.44 11.51
C ARG A 103 10.53 32.13 12.26
N GLU A 104 10.15 32.09 13.53
CA GLU A 104 10.10 30.84 14.28
C GLU A 104 8.84 30.04 13.89
N VAL A 105 9.03 28.74 13.64
CA VAL A 105 7.95 27.78 13.40
C VAL A 105 8.05 26.67 14.43
N GLN A 106 6.91 26.30 15.03
CA GLN A 106 6.84 25.25 16.03
C GLN A 106 6.66 23.88 15.37
N TYR A 107 7.49 22.92 15.76
CA TYR A 107 7.47 21.54 15.27
C TYR A 107 7.38 20.58 16.45
N ASP A 108 6.57 19.53 16.32
CA ASP A 108 6.39 18.49 17.34
C ASP A 108 7.54 17.48 17.30
N PHE A 109 8.76 17.95 17.59
CA PHE A 109 9.93 17.11 17.88
C PHE A 109 10.89 17.86 18.80
N GLY A 110 11.82 17.14 19.44
CA GLY A 110 12.89 17.76 20.23
C GLY A 110 12.39 18.56 21.42
N GLY A 111 11.21 18.22 21.95
CA GLY A 111 10.63 18.87 23.12
C GLY A 111 11.35 18.48 24.42
N ASN A 112 11.03 19.18 25.50
CA ASN A 112 11.64 18.94 26.82
C ASN A 112 11.24 17.60 27.47
N ASP A 113 10.25 16.90 26.93
CA ASP A 113 9.72 15.65 27.48
C ASP A 113 9.73 14.51 26.46
N SER A 114 10.83 13.75 26.45
CA SER A 114 10.99 12.61 25.55
C SER A 114 10.02 11.46 25.82
N ALA A 115 9.41 11.37 27.01
CA ALA A 115 8.45 10.31 27.32
C ALA A 115 7.09 10.59 26.65
N ILE A 116 6.66 11.85 26.68
CA ILE A 116 5.44 12.29 25.97
C ILE A 116 5.64 12.18 24.45
N GLU A 117 6.79 12.62 23.93
CA GLU A 117 7.09 12.51 22.50
C GLU A 117 7.02 11.06 22.01
N LYS A 118 7.72 10.13 22.69
CA LYS A 118 7.68 8.70 22.36
C LYS A 118 6.27 8.11 22.43
N TRP A 119 5.49 8.50 23.45
CA TRP A 119 4.10 8.02 23.58
C TRP A 119 3.22 8.54 22.44
N LEU A 120 3.33 9.82 22.08
CA LEU A 120 2.61 10.42 20.96
C LEU A 120 3.04 9.85 19.61
N THR A 121 4.30 9.49 19.44
CA THR A 121 4.79 8.82 18.22
C THR A 121 4.21 7.41 18.10
N ALA A 122 4.12 6.67 19.21
CA ALA A 122 3.66 5.28 19.21
C ALA A 122 2.12 5.11 19.22
N ASN A 123 1.37 6.07 19.77
CA ASN A 123 -0.07 5.90 20.01
C ASN A 123 -0.92 6.69 19.02
N PRO A 124 -2.14 6.24 18.67
CA PRO A 124 -2.55 4.84 18.75
C PRO A 124 -1.64 3.94 17.92
N ASN A 125 -1.52 2.67 18.32
CA ASN A 125 -0.84 1.61 17.59
C ASN A 125 -1.82 0.52 17.14
N ARG A 126 -1.51 -0.14 16.02
CA ARG A 126 -2.34 -1.20 15.45
C ARG A 126 -2.22 -2.50 16.26
N VAL A 127 -3.31 -3.25 16.40
CA VAL A 127 -3.36 -4.46 17.23
C VAL A 127 -3.59 -5.73 16.42
N ASN A 128 -2.98 -6.83 16.87
CA ASN A 128 -3.40 -8.18 16.50
C ASN A 128 -4.68 -8.55 17.25
N LEU A 129 -5.71 -8.96 16.51
CA LEU A 129 -7.04 -9.29 17.00
C LEU A 129 -7.13 -10.69 17.63
N GLY A 130 -6.17 -11.56 17.36
CA GLY A 130 -6.16 -12.92 17.90
C GLY A 130 -5.29 -13.87 17.10
N ARG A 131 -5.36 -15.15 17.44
CA ARG A 131 -4.95 -16.24 16.56
C ARG A 131 -5.98 -17.37 16.60
N LEU A 132 -6.25 -17.97 15.45
CA LEU A 132 -7.10 -19.15 15.27
C LEU A 132 -6.24 -20.30 14.75
N GLY A 133 -6.23 -21.43 15.45
CA GLY A 133 -5.37 -22.56 15.13
C GLY A 133 -5.96 -23.90 15.54
N LEU A 134 -5.18 -24.96 15.39
CA LEU A 134 -5.54 -26.32 15.76
C LEU A 134 -4.84 -26.76 17.04
N LEU A 135 -5.56 -27.57 17.82
CA LEU A 135 -5.02 -28.34 18.93
C LEU A 135 -5.11 -29.82 18.59
N PHE A 136 -4.03 -30.54 18.82
CA PHE A 136 -3.93 -31.98 18.62
C PHE A 136 -3.77 -32.67 19.96
N ASP A 137 -4.63 -33.64 20.24
CA ASP A 137 -4.74 -34.32 21.53
C ASP A 137 -4.92 -33.37 22.72
N GLY A 138 -5.41 -32.16 22.43
CA GLY A 138 -5.56 -31.11 23.42
C GLY A 138 -4.29 -30.30 23.66
N ASP A 139 -3.30 -30.29 22.79
CA ASP A 139 -2.11 -29.43 22.91
C ASP A 139 -1.76 -28.74 21.57
N GLU A 140 -0.98 -27.66 21.65
CA GLU A 140 -0.30 -27.09 20.47
C GLU A 140 0.89 -28.00 20.12
N VAL A 141 1.13 -28.24 18.83
CA VAL A 141 2.23 -29.09 18.35
C VAL A 141 3.15 -28.33 17.40
N GLY A 142 4.39 -28.80 17.25
CA GLY A 142 5.31 -28.28 16.24
C GLY A 142 4.99 -28.82 14.84
N GLU A 143 5.56 -28.20 13.81
CA GLU A 143 5.39 -28.65 12.42
C GLU A 143 5.95 -30.05 12.18
N ASP A 144 6.94 -30.47 12.98
CA ASP A 144 7.53 -31.80 12.95
C ASP A 144 6.57 -32.94 13.35
N ALA A 145 5.42 -32.59 13.93
CA ALA A 145 4.33 -33.54 14.21
C ALA A 145 3.41 -33.79 12.99
N LEU A 146 3.58 -33.03 11.90
CA LEU A 146 2.77 -33.13 10.69
C LEU A 146 3.54 -33.85 9.58
N GLU A 147 2.83 -34.70 8.84
CA GLU A 147 3.36 -35.42 7.69
C GLU A 147 2.62 -35.02 6.41
N ASP A 148 3.26 -35.17 5.25
CA ASP A 148 2.67 -34.94 3.91
C ASP A 148 1.97 -33.57 3.76
N THR A 149 2.59 -32.52 4.29
CA THR A 149 2.06 -31.15 4.28
C THR A 149 2.03 -30.52 2.90
N THR A 150 0.86 -29.98 2.51
CA THR A 150 0.68 -29.14 1.33
C THR A 150 -0.33 -28.04 1.61
N GLN A 151 -0.08 -26.86 1.05
CA GLN A 151 -0.96 -25.71 1.13
C GLN A 151 -0.99 -25.01 -0.22
N GLU A 152 -2.18 -24.77 -0.75
CA GLU A 152 -2.42 -24.06 -2.01
C GLU A 152 -3.42 -22.93 -1.77
N LEU A 153 -3.10 -21.75 -2.29
CA LEU A 153 -4.03 -20.63 -2.35
C LEU A 153 -4.57 -20.47 -3.76
N ASP A 154 -5.87 -20.70 -3.93
CA ASP A 154 -6.56 -20.39 -5.18
C ASP A 154 -6.87 -18.90 -5.25
N LEU A 155 -6.08 -18.17 -6.03
CA LEU A 155 -6.18 -16.71 -6.18
C LEU A 155 -7.50 -16.29 -6.85
N TRP A 156 -8.13 -17.17 -7.64
CA TRP A 156 -9.37 -16.86 -8.33
C TRP A 156 -10.58 -16.85 -7.39
N THR A 157 -10.53 -17.69 -6.35
CA THR A 157 -11.63 -17.83 -5.37
C THR A 157 -11.32 -17.25 -4.01
N GLY A 158 -10.05 -16.97 -3.71
CA GLY A 158 -9.59 -16.59 -2.37
C GLY A 158 -9.64 -17.73 -1.35
N THR A 159 -9.53 -18.97 -1.82
CA THR A 159 -9.60 -20.16 -0.95
C THR A 159 -8.22 -20.73 -0.70
N LEU A 160 -7.81 -20.73 0.56
CA LEU A 160 -6.62 -21.44 1.02
C LEU A 160 -7.00 -22.87 1.40
N THR A 161 -6.35 -23.86 0.80
CA THR A 161 -6.55 -25.29 1.13
C THR A 161 -5.26 -25.89 1.65
N SER A 162 -5.27 -26.37 2.88
CA SER A 162 -4.18 -27.09 3.51
C SER A 162 -4.54 -28.56 3.73
N GLN A 163 -3.59 -29.45 3.47
CA GLN A 163 -3.72 -30.89 3.71
C GLN A 163 -2.44 -31.40 4.37
N PHE A 164 -2.61 -32.27 5.37
CA PHE A 164 -1.52 -32.91 6.09
C PHE A 164 -2.05 -34.11 6.87
N ASN A 165 -1.15 -34.94 7.37
CA ASN A 165 -1.45 -36.07 8.23
C ASN A 165 -0.96 -35.80 9.66
N TYR A 166 -1.73 -36.21 10.66
CA TYR A 166 -1.31 -36.27 12.06
C TYR A 166 -1.54 -37.69 12.57
N ASP A 167 -0.49 -38.35 13.05
CA ASP A 167 -0.49 -39.78 13.41
C ASP A 167 -1.10 -40.68 12.30
N GLY A 168 -0.77 -40.38 11.03
CA GLY A 168 -1.27 -41.10 9.86
C GLY A 168 -2.75 -40.88 9.53
N ILE A 169 -3.44 -39.95 10.22
CA ILE A 169 -4.83 -39.60 9.94
C ILE A 169 -4.88 -38.28 9.17
N PRO A 170 -5.55 -38.23 8.00
CA PRO A 170 -5.59 -37.04 7.18
C PRO A 170 -6.44 -35.92 7.80
N VAL A 171 -5.99 -34.70 7.59
CA VAL A 171 -6.67 -33.46 7.93
C VAL A 171 -6.69 -32.58 6.68
N THR A 172 -7.87 -32.10 6.30
CA THR A 172 -8.03 -31.06 5.28
C THR A 172 -8.63 -29.83 5.94
N VAL A 173 -8.01 -28.67 5.71
CA VAL A 173 -8.48 -27.37 6.19
C VAL A 173 -8.69 -26.45 4.99
N LYS A 174 -9.85 -25.79 4.94
CA LYS A 174 -10.12 -24.72 3.98
C LYS A 174 -10.40 -23.43 4.71
N THR A 175 -9.69 -22.38 4.32
CA THR A 175 -9.77 -21.05 4.94
C THR A 175 -10.10 -20.03 3.86
N VAL A 176 -11.10 -19.18 4.13
CA VAL A 176 -11.58 -18.11 3.24
C VAL A 176 -11.81 -16.84 4.05
N CYS A 177 -11.79 -15.68 3.40
CA CYS A 177 -12.27 -14.43 3.99
C CYS A 177 -13.47 -13.91 3.21
N ALA A 178 -14.54 -13.50 3.92
CA ALA A 178 -15.69 -12.87 3.30
C ALA A 178 -15.28 -11.52 2.67
N ALA A 179 -15.79 -11.21 1.48
CA ALA A 179 -15.42 -10.00 0.75
C ALA A 179 -16.09 -8.73 1.31
N ASP A 180 -17.21 -8.88 2.03
CA ASP A 180 -18.09 -7.82 2.50
C ASP A 180 -18.21 -7.72 4.03
N ALA A 181 -17.44 -8.54 4.76
CA ALA A 181 -17.40 -8.53 6.21
C ALA A 181 -16.07 -9.09 6.74
N ASP A 182 -15.65 -8.68 7.93
CA ASP A 182 -14.41 -9.10 8.56
C ASP A 182 -14.57 -10.46 9.24
N VAL A 183 -14.71 -11.48 8.38
CA VAL A 183 -15.00 -12.86 8.76
C VAL A 183 -14.03 -13.80 8.09
N VAL A 184 -13.37 -14.63 8.89
CA VAL A 184 -12.65 -15.81 8.39
C VAL A 184 -13.56 -17.03 8.48
N GLY A 185 -13.79 -17.67 7.35
CA GLY A 185 -14.49 -18.94 7.26
C GLY A 185 -13.48 -20.08 7.27
N ILE A 186 -13.70 -21.07 8.15
CA ILE A 186 -12.85 -22.24 8.32
C ILE A 186 -13.70 -23.49 8.15
N SER A 187 -13.23 -24.46 7.36
CA SER A 187 -13.81 -25.79 7.24
C SER A 187 -12.73 -26.84 7.45
N ILE A 188 -13.01 -27.84 8.28
CA ILE A 188 -12.08 -28.92 8.64
C ILE A 188 -12.77 -30.26 8.43
N ASP A 189 -12.09 -31.15 7.71
CA ASP A 189 -12.48 -32.56 7.53
C ASP A 189 -11.37 -33.48 8.09
N SER A 190 -11.71 -34.29 9.10
CA SER A 190 -10.82 -35.31 9.68
C SER A 190 -11.55 -36.26 10.64
N GLU A 191 -11.15 -37.54 10.67
CA GLU A 191 -11.61 -38.50 11.70
C GLU A 191 -11.14 -38.12 13.11
N LEU A 192 -10.08 -37.31 13.24
CA LEU A 192 -9.57 -36.84 14.53
C LEU A 192 -10.61 -35.99 15.28
N LEU A 193 -11.53 -35.32 14.57
CA LEU A 193 -12.63 -34.57 15.18
C LEU A 193 -13.59 -35.49 15.94
N ALA A 194 -13.97 -36.62 15.32
CA ALA A 194 -14.92 -37.58 15.89
C ALA A 194 -14.35 -38.27 17.14
N SER A 195 -13.02 -38.48 17.17
CA SER A 195 -12.29 -39.02 18.31
C SER A 195 -11.92 -37.98 19.38
N GLY A 196 -12.22 -36.69 19.16
CA GLY A 196 -11.91 -35.61 20.10
C GLY A 196 -10.42 -35.24 20.18
N ARG A 197 -9.61 -35.77 19.25
CA ARG A 197 -8.16 -35.56 19.14
C ARG A 197 -7.80 -34.32 18.34
N LEU A 198 -8.73 -33.75 17.58
CA LEU A 198 -8.55 -32.47 16.90
C LEU A 198 -9.60 -31.47 17.37
N SER A 199 -9.18 -30.24 17.61
CA SER A 199 -10.10 -29.13 17.90
C SER A 199 -9.53 -27.79 17.41
N LEU A 200 -10.42 -26.84 17.14
CA LEU A 200 -10.03 -25.46 16.91
C LEU A 200 -9.70 -24.76 18.23
N PHE A 201 -8.89 -23.71 18.18
CA PHE A 201 -8.77 -22.74 19.27
C PHE A 201 -8.81 -21.32 18.75
N ILE A 202 -9.20 -20.41 19.63
CA ILE A 202 -8.93 -18.98 19.51
C ILE A 202 -8.16 -18.50 20.74
N ASP A 203 -7.14 -17.67 20.55
CA ASP A 203 -6.32 -17.06 21.61
C ASP A 203 -6.13 -15.57 21.33
N PHE A 204 -6.02 -14.75 22.38
CA PHE A 204 -5.95 -13.29 22.26
C PHE A 204 -4.64 -12.75 22.83
N PRO A 205 -3.90 -11.91 22.10
CA PRO A 205 -2.62 -11.38 22.57
C PRO A 205 -2.77 -10.06 23.34
N TRP A 206 -1.78 -9.75 24.18
CA TRP A 206 -1.47 -8.37 24.54
C TRP A 206 -0.72 -7.70 23.40
N ASN A 207 -1.13 -6.51 22.99
CA ASN A 207 -0.38 -5.71 22.03
C ASN A 207 0.42 -4.64 22.77
N ASP A 208 1.71 -4.48 22.45
CA ASP A 208 2.60 -3.54 23.12
C ASP A 208 3.06 -2.49 22.11
N GLY A 209 2.60 -1.24 22.27
CA GLY A 209 2.87 -0.18 21.31
C GLY A 209 4.26 0.41 21.38
N LEU A 210 5.11 -0.01 22.32
CA LEU A 210 6.48 0.53 22.42
C LEU A 210 7.38 0.10 21.25
N SER A 211 7.02 -0.98 20.54
CA SER A 211 7.83 -1.53 19.46
C SER A 211 7.56 -0.82 18.14
N LYS A 212 8.57 -0.12 17.62
CA LYS A 212 8.53 0.51 16.28
C LYS A 212 8.17 -0.50 15.18
N PHE A 213 8.77 -1.69 15.25
CA PHE A 213 8.50 -2.81 14.34
C PHE A 213 8.12 -4.05 15.15
N SER A 214 7.07 -4.75 14.72
CA SER A 214 6.70 -6.08 15.20
C SER A 214 6.53 -6.98 13.99
N ALA A 215 7.61 -7.68 13.63
CA ALA A 215 7.67 -8.58 12.49
C ALA A 215 8.58 -9.78 12.84
N PRO A 216 8.24 -11.01 12.37
CA PRO A 216 7.08 -11.37 11.54
C PRO A 216 5.76 -11.48 12.33
N PHE A 217 5.81 -11.42 13.67
CA PHE A 217 4.65 -11.63 14.54
C PHE A 217 4.26 -10.36 15.31
N VAL A 218 2.96 -10.21 15.56
CA VAL A 218 2.38 -9.07 16.28
C VAL A 218 1.64 -9.57 17.53
N GLY A 219 1.95 -8.95 18.67
CA GLY A 219 1.33 -9.28 19.96
C GLY A 219 2.08 -10.34 20.77
N LYS A 220 1.76 -10.39 22.08
CA LYS A 220 2.36 -11.26 23.09
C LYS A 220 1.26 -12.06 23.79
N PHE A 221 1.19 -13.37 23.52
CA PHE A 221 0.17 -14.27 24.10
C PHE A 221 0.45 -14.67 25.55
N ASN A 222 1.66 -14.45 26.06
CA ASN A 222 2.06 -14.81 27.42
C ASN A 222 1.84 -13.68 28.46
N MET A 223 1.33 -12.52 28.05
CA MET A 223 1.11 -11.34 28.91
C MET A 223 -0.33 -11.30 29.46
N THR A 224 -0.78 -12.41 30.05
CA THR A 224 -2.21 -12.63 30.37
C THR A 224 -2.76 -11.76 31.51
N THR A 225 -1.92 -11.00 32.22
CA THR A 225 -2.36 -10.05 33.25
C THR A 225 -2.59 -8.64 32.71
N SER A 226 -2.19 -8.37 31.45
CA SER A 226 -2.25 -7.03 30.85
C SER A 226 -3.56 -6.74 30.10
N HIS A 227 -4.39 -7.76 29.87
CA HIS A 227 -5.66 -7.64 29.16
C HIS A 227 -6.69 -8.62 29.73
N THR A 228 -7.95 -8.48 29.31
CA THR A 228 -9.02 -9.39 29.73
C THR A 228 -9.79 -9.95 28.54
N THR A 229 -10.30 -11.17 28.69
CA THR A 229 -11.25 -11.77 27.77
C THR A 229 -12.43 -12.38 28.53
N THR A 230 -13.63 -12.19 28.00
CA THR A 230 -14.87 -12.80 28.49
C THR A 230 -15.58 -13.52 27.35
N LEU A 231 -16.35 -14.55 27.67
CA LEU A 231 -17.18 -15.30 26.72
C LEU A 231 -18.64 -15.22 27.18
N ASP A 232 -19.52 -14.80 26.27
CA ASP A 232 -20.94 -15.05 26.35
C ASP A 232 -21.24 -16.39 25.67
N GLU A 233 -21.65 -17.39 26.45
CA GLU A 233 -21.91 -18.75 25.98
C GLU A 233 -23.20 -18.87 25.16
N ASP A 234 -24.18 -17.97 25.36
CA ASP A 234 -25.44 -18.02 24.62
C ASP A 234 -25.26 -17.53 23.18
N THR A 235 -24.44 -16.48 23.02
CA THR A 235 -24.16 -15.88 21.71
C THR A 235 -22.84 -16.34 21.11
N LEU A 236 -22.01 -17.11 21.83
CA LEU A 236 -20.64 -17.46 21.44
C LEU A 236 -19.80 -16.23 21.05
N THR A 237 -19.93 -15.17 21.85
CA THR A 237 -19.23 -13.89 21.64
C THR A 237 -18.13 -13.73 22.67
N MET A 238 -16.93 -13.43 22.19
CA MET A 238 -15.80 -13.07 23.04
C MET A 238 -15.55 -11.57 22.99
N THR A 239 -15.35 -10.97 24.15
CA THR A 239 -14.96 -9.56 24.30
C THR A 239 -13.52 -9.52 24.78
N HIS A 240 -12.65 -8.83 24.05
CA HIS A 240 -11.23 -8.65 24.39
C HIS A 240 -10.97 -7.18 24.71
N ASN A 241 -10.52 -6.89 25.94
CA ASN A 241 -10.23 -5.53 26.40
C ASN A 241 -8.73 -5.34 26.64
N MET A 242 -8.16 -4.31 26.04
CA MET A 242 -6.76 -3.88 26.17
C MET A 242 -6.72 -2.38 26.49
N VAL A 243 -6.43 -2.03 27.75
CA VAL A 243 -6.53 -0.63 28.23
C VAL A 243 -7.94 -0.11 27.94
N ASP A 244 -8.08 0.91 27.09
CA ASP A 244 -9.36 1.52 26.69
C ASP A 244 -9.85 1.05 25.31
N ALA A 245 -9.19 0.04 24.70
CA ALA A 245 -9.62 -0.56 23.44
C ALA A 245 -10.36 -1.88 23.69
N THR A 246 -11.51 -2.04 23.04
CA THR A 246 -12.32 -3.26 23.09
C THR A 246 -12.52 -3.78 21.67
N SER A 247 -12.39 -5.10 21.50
CA SER A 247 -12.76 -5.79 20.27
C SER A 247 -13.65 -6.98 20.57
N PHE A 248 -14.43 -7.38 19.58
CA PHE A 248 -15.40 -8.46 19.68
C PHE A 248 -15.11 -9.52 18.64
N THR A 249 -15.25 -10.78 19.04
CA THR A 249 -15.21 -11.93 18.13
C THR A 249 -16.46 -12.77 18.32
N SER A 250 -17.08 -13.24 17.24
CA SER A 250 -18.17 -14.23 17.34
C SER A 250 -17.92 -15.46 16.49
N LEU A 251 -18.45 -16.59 16.94
CA LEU A 251 -18.35 -17.87 16.24
C LEU A 251 -19.73 -18.34 15.76
N VAL A 252 -19.79 -18.78 14.51
CA VAL A 252 -20.97 -19.43 13.93
C VAL A 252 -20.57 -20.78 13.36
N GLY A 253 -20.98 -21.86 14.04
CA GLY A 253 -20.69 -23.24 13.63
C GLY A 253 -21.73 -23.84 12.68
N SER A 254 -21.29 -24.75 11.81
CA SER A 254 -22.18 -25.64 11.03
C SER A 254 -22.92 -26.66 11.89
N VAL A 255 -22.41 -26.86 13.11
CA VAL A 255 -22.99 -27.66 14.20
C VAL A 255 -22.92 -26.84 15.48
N GLU A 256 -23.66 -27.27 16.51
CA GLU A 256 -23.56 -26.66 17.83
C GLU A 256 -22.13 -26.78 18.37
N LEU A 257 -21.58 -25.66 18.84
CA LEU A 257 -20.20 -25.57 19.30
C LEU A 257 -20.15 -25.58 20.82
N ASN A 258 -19.19 -26.33 21.37
CA ASN A 258 -18.78 -26.22 22.76
C ASN A 258 -17.49 -25.39 22.81
N VAL A 259 -17.56 -24.21 23.43
CA VAL A 259 -16.43 -23.28 23.56
C VAL A 259 -16.01 -23.22 25.02
N THR A 260 -14.79 -23.66 25.33
CA THR A 260 -14.30 -23.74 26.71
C THR A 260 -12.99 -23.00 26.89
N ARG A 261 -12.94 -22.11 27.89
CA ARG A 261 -11.70 -21.44 28.31
C ARG A 261 -10.77 -22.44 28.98
N ARG A 262 -9.51 -22.53 28.54
CA ARG A 262 -8.59 -23.57 29.05
C ARG A 262 -8.17 -23.41 30.50
N SER A 263 -8.03 -22.17 30.96
CA SER A 263 -7.82 -21.88 32.38
C SER A 263 -8.36 -20.49 32.71
N PRO A 264 -8.66 -20.18 33.99
CA PRO A 264 -9.16 -18.87 34.39
C PRO A 264 -8.24 -17.69 33.99
N ASN A 265 -6.93 -17.95 33.88
CA ASN A 265 -5.92 -16.94 33.58
C ASN A 265 -5.44 -16.98 32.12
N ALA A 266 -5.86 -17.94 31.31
CA ALA A 266 -5.52 -18.02 29.89
C ALA A 266 -6.51 -17.21 29.05
N HIS A 267 -6.09 -16.71 27.89
CA HIS A 267 -7.01 -16.11 26.90
C HIS A 267 -7.31 -17.05 25.74
N LEU A 268 -6.99 -18.34 25.91
CA LEU A 268 -7.18 -19.39 24.94
C LEU A 268 -8.47 -20.17 25.21
N TYR A 269 -9.33 -20.23 24.19
CA TYR A 269 -10.60 -20.94 24.17
C TYR A 269 -10.53 -22.09 23.16
N SER A 270 -10.84 -23.31 23.60
CA SER A 270 -10.98 -24.46 22.70
C SER A 270 -12.39 -24.55 22.14
N ILE A 271 -12.50 -24.85 20.86
CA ILE A 271 -13.75 -24.88 20.09
C ILE A 271 -13.91 -26.31 19.55
N LYS A 272 -14.95 -27.01 20.01
CA LYS A 272 -15.24 -28.40 19.65
C LYS A 272 -16.67 -28.53 19.16
N PRO A 273 -16.97 -29.46 18.24
CA PRO A 273 -18.36 -29.81 17.95
C PRO A 273 -18.98 -30.46 19.20
N LEU A 274 -20.23 -30.10 19.52
CA LEU A 274 -20.93 -30.67 20.69
C LEU A 274 -21.24 -32.16 20.51
N SER A 275 -21.51 -32.58 19.28
CA SER A 275 -21.73 -33.96 18.88
C SER A 275 -20.53 -34.50 18.08
N SER A 276 -20.33 -35.82 18.11
CA SER A 276 -19.28 -36.47 17.31
C SER A 276 -19.52 -36.23 15.82
N SER A 277 -18.52 -35.67 15.15
CA SER A 277 -18.55 -35.35 13.71
C SER A 277 -17.14 -35.50 13.13
N THR A 278 -17.04 -35.91 11.87
CA THR A 278 -15.77 -35.93 11.11
C THR A 278 -15.53 -34.64 10.33
N SER A 279 -16.46 -33.69 10.42
CA SER A 279 -16.35 -32.38 9.79
C SER A 279 -16.90 -31.28 10.69
N ILE A 280 -16.28 -30.11 10.63
CA ILE A 280 -16.75 -28.90 11.30
C ILE A 280 -16.48 -27.71 10.39
N SER A 281 -17.38 -26.74 10.35
CA SER A 281 -17.11 -25.45 9.72
C SER A 281 -17.53 -24.31 10.64
N VAL A 282 -16.73 -23.26 10.71
CA VAL A 282 -16.89 -22.12 11.62
C VAL A 282 -16.66 -20.84 10.83
N GLY A 283 -17.56 -19.87 10.95
CA GLY A 283 -17.26 -18.48 10.64
C GLY A 283 -16.86 -17.76 11.91
N ALA A 284 -15.69 -17.12 11.90
CA ALA A 284 -15.21 -16.27 12.99
C ALA A 284 -15.19 -14.81 12.54
N SER A 285 -16.11 -14.01 13.08
CA SER A 285 -16.26 -12.60 12.75
C SER A 285 -15.56 -11.71 13.77
N PHE A 286 -14.96 -10.61 13.33
CA PHE A 286 -14.27 -9.62 14.17
C PHE A 286 -14.88 -8.23 14.01
N SER A 287 -14.91 -7.44 15.08
CA SER A 287 -15.40 -6.05 15.04
C SER A 287 -14.86 -5.19 16.18
N ALA A 288 -14.78 -3.88 15.96
CA ALA A 288 -14.53 -2.87 17.01
C ALA A 288 -15.75 -2.63 17.92
N SER A 289 -16.94 -3.02 17.47
CA SER A 289 -18.20 -2.84 18.19
C SER A 289 -19.09 -4.08 18.12
N GLU A 290 -19.87 -4.31 19.18
CA GLU A 290 -20.80 -5.45 19.23
C GLU A 290 -21.92 -5.32 18.18
N ASP A 291 -22.43 -4.11 17.95
CA ASP A 291 -23.46 -3.82 16.94
C ASP A 291 -22.96 -4.08 15.51
N GLY A 292 -21.66 -3.90 15.25
CA GLY A 292 -21.03 -4.18 13.95
C GLY A 292 -20.66 -5.64 13.74
N LEU A 293 -20.86 -6.51 14.74
CA LEU A 293 -20.37 -7.89 14.70
C LEU A 293 -21.27 -8.78 13.81
N ALA A 294 -20.78 -9.08 12.62
CA ALA A 294 -21.46 -9.97 11.68
C ALA A 294 -21.61 -11.39 12.25
N ARG A 295 -22.69 -12.10 11.87
CA ARG A 295 -22.94 -13.50 12.23
C ARG A 295 -23.02 -14.36 10.98
N ILE A 296 -21.86 -14.60 10.37
CA ILE A 296 -21.75 -15.23 9.05
C ILE A 296 -21.15 -16.63 9.22
N ALA A 297 -21.81 -17.64 8.66
CA ALA A 297 -21.30 -19.01 8.63
C ALA A 297 -20.30 -19.23 7.49
N TYR A 298 -19.51 -20.31 7.55
CA TYR A 298 -18.51 -20.66 6.54
C TYR A 298 -19.04 -20.61 5.09
N GLU A 299 -20.18 -21.23 4.79
CA GLU A 299 -20.69 -21.29 3.41
C GLU A 299 -21.07 -19.91 2.85
N GLN A 300 -21.51 -18.99 3.71
CA GLN A 300 -21.78 -17.61 3.34
C GLN A 300 -20.47 -16.85 3.10
N ALA A 301 -19.49 -16.98 4.00
CA ALA A 301 -18.17 -16.37 3.85
C ALA A 301 -17.47 -16.83 2.56
N LYS A 302 -17.53 -18.14 2.26
CA LYS A 302 -17.00 -18.74 1.03
C LYS A 302 -17.68 -18.19 -0.22
N SER A 303 -19.02 -18.12 -0.22
CA SER A 303 -19.77 -17.58 -1.36
C SER A 303 -19.45 -16.10 -1.60
N SER A 304 -19.34 -15.31 -0.51
CA SER A 304 -18.93 -13.91 -0.56
C SER A 304 -17.51 -13.75 -1.11
N SER A 305 -16.56 -14.56 -0.61
CA SER A 305 -15.17 -14.58 -1.10
C SER A 305 -15.09 -14.84 -2.61
N GLN A 306 -15.74 -15.91 -3.07
CA GLN A 306 -15.76 -16.30 -4.48
C GLN A 306 -16.35 -15.20 -5.38
N ALA A 307 -17.46 -14.59 -4.97
CA ALA A 307 -18.07 -13.48 -5.70
C ALA A 307 -17.18 -12.24 -5.73
N GLY A 308 -16.54 -11.92 -4.60
CA GLY A 308 -15.62 -10.79 -4.49
C GLY A 308 -14.38 -10.96 -5.38
N TRP A 309 -13.74 -12.13 -5.36
CA TRP A 309 -12.56 -12.40 -6.21
C TRP A 309 -12.91 -12.51 -7.69
N PHE A 310 -14.02 -13.17 -8.04
CA PHE A 310 -14.52 -13.18 -9.41
C PHE A 310 -14.72 -11.77 -9.96
N THR A 311 -15.38 -10.89 -9.19
CA THR A 311 -15.59 -9.50 -9.57
C THR A 311 -14.26 -8.80 -9.81
N PHE A 312 -13.35 -8.82 -8.83
CA PHE A 312 -12.06 -8.14 -8.93
C PHE A 312 -11.24 -8.54 -10.16
N TRP A 313 -11.15 -9.84 -10.45
CA TRP A 313 -10.40 -10.33 -11.60
C TRP A 313 -11.10 -10.03 -12.93
N SER A 314 -12.43 -9.92 -12.95
CA SER A 314 -13.20 -9.81 -14.19
C SER A 314 -13.53 -8.39 -14.62
N THR A 315 -13.58 -7.39 -13.72
CA THR A 315 -14.19 -6.08 -14.02
C THR A 315 -13.20 -4.93 -14.27
N ASN A 316 -11.93 -5.10 -13.89
CA ASN A 316 -10.94 -4.01 -13.88
C ASN A 316 -9.79 -4.26 -14.88
N GLY A 317 -8.76 -3.42 -14.84
CA GLY A 317 -7.59 -3.52 -15.69
C GLY A 317 -6.92 -4.90 -15.62
N PHE A 318 -6.33 -5.37 -16.72
CA PHE A 318 -5.61 -6.63 -16.78
C PHE A 318 -4.47 -6.56 -17.79
N VAL A 319 -3.37 -7.25 -17.50
CA VAL A 319 -2.20 -7.38 -18.39
C VAL A 319 -1.84 -8.85 -18.53
N ASP A 320 -1.62 -9.27 -19.77
CA ASP A 320 -1.07 -10.55 -20.18
C ASP A 320 0.26 -10.30 -20.89
N LEU A 321 1.34 -10.68 -20.23
CA LEU A 321 2.71 -10.57 -20.69
C LEU A 321 3.21 -11.88 -21.29
N VAL A 322 2.49 -13.00 -21.13
CA VAL A 322 3.01 -14.35 -21.42
C VAL A 322 2.44 -14.94 -22.70
N SER A 323 1.21 -14.61 -23.07
CA SER A 323 0.57 -15.19 -24.25
C SER A 323 1.13 -14.61 -25.54
N GLY A 324 2.10 -15.30 -26.14
CA GLY A 324 2.71 -14.91 -27.42
C GLY A 324 4.09 -14.28 -27.27
N SER A 325 4.46 -13.85 -26.06
CA SER A 325 5.83 -13.43 -25.76
C SER A 325 6.80 -14.60 -25.83
N THR A 326 8.01 -14.31 -26.28
CA THR A 326 9.13 -15.27 -26.40
C THR A 326 10.30 -14.90 -25.48
N ASP A 327 10.28 -13.70 -24.90
CA ASP A 327 11.24 -13.29 -23.88
C ASP A 327 11.05 -14.11 -22.59
N GLU A 328 12.14 -14.67 -22.07
CA GLU A 328 12.13 -15.53 -20.88
C GLU A 328 11.76 -14.78 -19.60
N ARG A 329 11.91 -13.46 -19.57
CA ARG A 329 11.56 -12.58 -18.45
C ARG A 329 10.05 -12.45 -18.24
N ALA A 330 9.25 -12.76 -19.26
CA ALA A 330 7.80 -12.56 -19.25
C ALA A 330 7.08 -13.33 -18.13
N ASP A 331 7.49 -14.58 -17.87
CA ASP A 331 6.81 -15.43 -16.88
C ASP A 331 7.01 -14.94 -15.45
N GLU A 332 8.24 -14.56 -15.08
CA GLU A 332 8.52 -14.02 -13.74
C GLU A 332 7.86 -12.65 -13.54
N LEU A 333 7.86 -11.78 -14.56
CA LEU A 333 7.18 -10.49 -14.45
C LEU A 333 5.67 -10.67 -14.30
N GLN A 334 5.05 -11.59 -15.06
CA GLN A 334 3.63 -11.92 -14.92
C GLN A 334 3.33 -12.51 -13.54
N ARG A 335 4.20 -13.38 -13.01
CA ARG A 335 4.07 -13.92 -11.64
C ARG A 335 4.02 -12.79 -10.61
N ARG A 336 4.99 -11.86 -10.65
CA ARG A 336 5.02 -10.70 -9.74
C ARG A 336 3.76 -9.85 -9.87
N VAL A 337 3.31 -9.56 -11.10
CA VAL A 337 2.08 -8.80 -11.34
C VAL A 337 0.85 -9.47 -10.72
N ILE A 338 0.61 -10.76 -10.97
CA ILE A 338 -0.58 -11.45 -10.46
C ILE A 338 -0.56 -11.55 -8.93
N LEU A 339 0.59 -11.92 -8.34
CA LEU A 339 0.71 -12.04 -6.89
C LEU A 339 0.61 -10.68 -6.19
N SER A 340 1.26 -9.64 -6.72
CA SER A 340 1.11 -8.28 -6.20
C SER A 340 -0.34 -7.82 -6.27
N ARG A 341 -1.08 -8.07 -7.37
CA ARG A 341 -2.50 -7.69 -7.44
C ARG A 341 -3.35 -8.37 -6.37
N TYR A 342 -3.13 -9.65 -6.11
CA TYR A 342 -3.83 -10.37 -5.04
C TYR A 342 -3.48 -9.79 -3.67
N LEU A 343 -2.18 -9.64 -3.37
CA LEU A 343 -1.70 -9.20 -2.07
C LEU A 343 -2.09 -7.76 -1.75
N MET A 344 -2.01 -6.85 -2.73
CA MET A 344 -2.46 -5.47 -2.59
C MET A 344 -3.96 -5.41 -2.29
N ARG A 345 -4.77 -6.28 -2.91
CA ARG A 345 -6.19 -6.36 -2.56
C ARG A 345 -6.45 -6.88 -1.16
N VAL A 346 -5.67 -7.85 -0.68
CA VAL A 346 -5.79 -8.36 0.70
C VAL A 346 -5.38 -7.31 1.72
N ASN A 347 -4.31 -6.54 1.44
CA ASN A 347 -3.62 -5.74 2.44
C ASN A 347 -3.86 -4.22 2.33
N GLU A 348 -4.30 -3.72 1.17
CA GLU A 348 -4.26 -2.29 0.83
C GLU A 348 -5.52 -1.78 0.11
N ALA A 349 -6.62 -2.53 0.19
CA ALA A 349 -7.91 -2.17 -0.39
C ALA A 349 -8.96 -1.76 0.65
N GLY A 350 -8.50 -1.27 1.80
CA GLY A 350 -9.36 -0.84 2.91
C GLY A 350 -9.72 0.65 2.89
N ASP A 351 -10.48 1.06 3.91
CA ASP A 351 -11.06 2.40 4.03
C ASP A 351 -10.06 3.47 4.52
N ALA A 352 -8.86 3.05 4.91
CA ALA A 352 -7.80 3.92 5.34
C ALA A 352 -6.51 3.60 4.59
N PRO A 353 -5.58 4.57 4.45
CA PRO A 353 -4.27 4.29 3.88
C PRO A 353 -3.60 3.07 4.53
N PRO A 354 -2.91 2.21 3.77
CA PRO A 354 -2.15 1.12 4.35
C PRO A 354 -0.93 1.65 5.12
N GLN A 355 -0.38 0.79 5.97
CA GLN A 355 0.99 0.95 6.49
C GLN A 355 1.94 0.12 5.61
N GLU A 356 3.24 0.36 5.73
CA GLU A 356 4.25 -0.19 4.80
C GLU A 356 4.23 -1.73 4.66
N SER A 357 3.89 -2.46 5.72
CA SER A 357 3.75 -3.93 5.70
C SER A 357 2.30 -4.42 5.54
N GLY A 358 1.37 -3.55 5.14
CA GLY A 358 -0.04 -3.88 4.89
C GLY A 358 -0.78 -4.38 6.15
N LEU A 359 -1.41 -5.55 6.04
CA LEU A 359 -2.06 -6.27 7.14
C LEU A 359 -1.31 -7.59 7.47
N VAL A 360 0.00 -7.66 7.22
CA VAL A 360 0.83 -8.83 7.55
C VAL A 360 1.43 -8.74 8.95
N ASN A 361 2.07 -7.60 9.25
CA ASN A 361 2.74 -7.32 10.52
C ASN A 361 2.78 -5.81 10.76
N ASN A 362 3.35 -5.31 11.86
CA ASN A 362 3.39 -3.86 12.11
C ASN A 362 4.76 -3.26 11.81
N GLY A 363 4.84 -2.42 10.76
CA GLY A 363 5.89 -1.43 10.59
C GLY A 363 5.47 -0.08 11.13
N TRP A 364 6.39 0.67 11.72
CA TRP A 364 6.14 2.01 12.26
C TRP A 364 4.89 2.10 13.14
N TYR A 365 4.77 1.21 14.13
CA TYR A 365 3.60 1.11 15.02
C TYR A 365 2.27 0.74 14.32
N GLY A 366 2.33 0.32 13.06
CA GLY A 366 1.18 0.06 12.18
C GLY A 366 0.54 1.33 11.61
N LYS A 367 1.24 2.46 11.64
CA LYS A 367 0.75 3.78 11.24
C LYS A 367 0.82 4.03 9.73
N PHE A 368 0.00 4.96 9.25
CA PHE A 368 0.00 5.40 7.87
C PHE A 368 1.24 6.22 7.59
N HIS A 369 1.84 6.02 6.43
CA HIS A 369 2.89 6.86 5.87
C HIS A 369 2.33 7.55 4.63
N MET A 370 1.91 8.81 4.77
CA MET A 370 1.24 9.56 3.70
C MET A 370 2.17 9.93 2.55
N GLU A 371 3.48 9.94 2.81
CA GLU A 371 4.49 10.00 1.76
C GLU A 371 4.50 8.68 0.96
N MET A 372 4.37 7.52 1.60
CA MET A 372 4.33 6.25 0.86
C MET A 372 2.98 6.01 0.19
N TYR A 373 1.94 6.78 0.51
CA TYR A 373 0.58 6.53 0.04
C TYR A 373 0.45 6.54 -1.48
N PHE A 374 1.26 7.33 -2.20
CA PHE A 374 1.34 7.24 -3.66
C PHE A 374 1.77 5.84 -4.11
N TRP A 375 2.87 5.33 -3.55
CA TRP A 375 3.44 4.03 -3.91
C TRP A 375 2.58 2.85 -3.49
N HIS A 376 1.72 3.04 -2.49
CA HIS A 376 0.70 2.09 -2.11
C HIS A 376 -0.52 2.11 -3.04
N ALA A 377 -1.08 3.28 -3.34
CA ALA A 377 -2.45 3.37 -3.85
C ALA A 377 -2.59 3.88 -5.29
N ALA A 378 -1.59 4.59 -5.85
CA ALA A 378 -1.73 5.22 -7.16
C ALA A 378 -1.96 4.21 -8.30
N HIS A 379 -1.48 2.97 -8.15
CA HIS A 379 -1.73 1.93 -9.14
C HIS A 379 -3.23 1.61 -9.28
N TRP A 380 -4.05 1.71 -8.22
CA TRP A 380 -5.48 1.44 -8.32
C TRP A 380 -6.17 2.30 -9.39
N ALA A 381 -5.73 3.56 -9.55
CA ALA A 381 -6.21 4.44 -10.61
C ALA A 381 -5.85 3.90 -12.02
N LEU A 382 -4.60 3.48 -12.23
CA LEU A 382 -4.13 2.99 -13.53
C LEU A 382 -4.74 1.63 -13.90
N TRP A 383 -5.07 0.81 -12.90
CA TRP A 383 -5.77 -0.46 -13.08
C TRP A 383 -7.30 -0.31 -13.09
N ASN A 384 -7.81 0.93 -13.08
CA ASN A 384 -9.23 1.30 -13.06
C ASN A 384 -10.05 0.74 -11.87
N ASN A 385 -9.38 0.40 -10.77
CA ASN A 385 -9.99 -0.02 -9.50
C ASN A 385 -10.46 1.18 -8.66
N TRP A 386 -11.28 2.06 -9.24
CA TRP A 386 -11.76 3.29 -8.59
C TRP A 386 -12.61 3.05 -7.34
N GLU A 387 -13.39 1.97 -7.37
CA GLU A 387 -14.17 1.49 -6.23
C GLU A 387 -13.30 1.17 -5.01
N ILE A 388 -12.04 0.75 -5.21
CA ILE A 388 -11.08 0.48 -4.13
C ILE A 388 -10.36 1.79 -3.73
N LEU A 389 -9.82 2.53 -4.71
CA LEU A 389 -9.06 3.75 -4.42
C LEU A 389 -9.88 4.80 -3.65
N SER A 390 -11.15 4.95 -4.02
CA SER A 390 -12.06 5.94 -3.41
C SER A 390 -12.41 5.68 -1.95
N LEU A 391 -12.16 4.46 -1.44
CA LEU A 391 -12.37 4.12 -0.03
C LEU A 391 -11.40 4.90 0.85
N SER A 392 -10.10 4.88 0.50
CA SER A 392 -9.03 5.44 1.32
C SER A 392 -8.64 6.87 0.94
N THR A 393 -8.91 7.36 -0.28
CA THR A 393 -8.59 8.77 -0.64
C THR A 393 -9.44 9.81 0.09
N ARG A 394 -10.62 9.43 0.59
CA ARG A 394 -11.46 10.27 1.47
C ARG A 394 -10.77 10.69 2.76
N ILE A 395 -9.65 10.04 3.10
CA ILE A 395 -8.83 10.41 4.24
C ILE A 395 -8.36 11.88 4.19
N TYR A 396 -8.16 12.45 3.00
CA TYR A 396 -7.75 13.85 2.88
C TYR A 396 -8.84 14.81 3.34
N ASP A 397 -10.10 14.56 3.00
CA ASP A 397 -11.24 15.32 3.55
C ASP A 397 -11.35 15.13 5.07
N THR A 398 -11.22 13.88 5.53
CA THR A 398 -11.24 13.55 6.97
C THR A 398 -10.14 14.27 7.75
N PHE A 399 -8.93 14.38 7.18
CA PHE A 399 -7.77 15.02 7.79
C PHE A 399 -7.69 16.52 7.54
N LEU A 400 -8.57 17.09 6.73
CA LEU A 400 -8.53 18.52 6.40
C LEU A 400 -8.56 19.40 7.66
N PRO A 401 -9.46 19.19 8.65
CA PRO A 401 -9.48 20.02 9.86
C PRO A 401 -8.18 19.94 10.67
N SER A 402 -7.62 18.74 10.87
CA SER A 402 -6.38 18.58 11.64
C SER A 402 -5.16 19.12 10.90
N SER A 403 -5.18 19.08 9.57
CA SER A 403 -4.11 19.58 8.71
C SER A 403 -4.12 21.11 8.59
N LEU A 404 -5.30 21.73 8.64
CA LEU A 404 -5.46 23.18 8.79
C LEU A 404 -4.94 23.64 10.17
N ALA A 405 -5.37 23.00 11.25
CA ALA A 405 -4.92 23.35 12.61
C ALA A 405 -3.40 23.20 12.77
N ARG A 406 -2.82 22.13 12.20
CA ARG A 406 -1.36 21.94 12.14
C ARG A 406 -0.66 23.10 11.44
N ALA A 407 -1.15 23.48 10.26
CA ALA A 407 -0.53 24.55 9.48
C ALA A 407 -0.69 25.92 10.16
N GLN A 408 -1.89 26.25 10.62
CA GLN A 408 -2.25 27.61 11.01
C GLN A 408 -2.09 27.85 12.52
N ASP A 409 -2.57 26.95 13.36
CA ASP A 409 -2.54 27.12 14.82
C ASP A 409 -1.19 26.74 15.43
N GLN A 410 -0.64 25.58 15.01
CA GLN A 410 0.65 25.11 15.50
C GLN A 410 1.80 25.83 14.79
N GLN A 411 1.79 25.83 13.46
CA GLN A 411 2.93 26.32 12.67
C GLN A 411 2.82 27.78 12.24
N GLY A 412 1.67 28.43 12.42
CA GLY A 412 1.50 29.87 12.13
C GLY A 412 1.56 30.22 10.64
N TRP A 413 1.29 29.28 9.73
CA TRP A 413 1.12 29.59 8.31
C TRP A 413 -0.16 30.37 8.06
N ALA A 414 -0.14 31.27 7.08
CA ALA A 414 -1.26 32.19 6.83
C ALA A 414 -2.51 31.51 6.25
N SER A 415 -2.36 30.35 5.60
CA SER A 415 -3.44 29.63 4.93
C SER A 415 -3.05 28.19 4.60
N GLY A 416 -4.05 27.37 4.30
CA GLY A 416 -3.85 26.05 3.74
C GLY A 416 -3.70 24.93 4.77
N ALA A 417 -3.80 23.71 4.27
CA ALA A 417 -3.66 22.46 5.01
C ALA A 417 -2.29 21.83 4.76
N ARG A 418 -1.57 21.51 5.84
CA ARG A 418 -0.31 20.77 5.78
C ARG A 418 -0.55 19.31 6.08
N TRP A 419 -0.33 18.41 5.12
CA TRP A 419 -0.58 16.98 5.31
C TRP A 419 0.51 16.31 6.16
N PRO A 420 0.16 15.38 7.08
CA PRO A 420 1.15 14.72 7.96
C PRO A 420 2.01 13.73 7.16
N LYS A 421 3.21 13.39 7.65
CA LYS A 421 3.99 12.24 7.12
C LYS A 421 3.48 10.93 7.71
N MET A 422 3.75 10.69 8.99
CA MET A 422 3.33 9.50 9.72
C MET A 422 2.10 9.84 10.58
N THR A 423 1.01 9.07 10.44
CA THR A 423 -0.27 9.37 11.08
C THR A 423 -1.12 8.12 11.29
N ASP A 424 -2.35 8.28 11.75
CA ASP A 424 -3.30 7.24 12.10
C ASP A 424 -4.73 7.76 11.86
N PRO A 425 -5.79 6.98 12.11
CA PRO A 425 -7.17 7.41 11.83
C PRO A 425 -7.61 8.73 12.49
N SER A 426 -6.91 9.22 13.52
CA SER A 426 -7.19 10.53 14.11
C SER A 426 -6.76 11.72 13.25
N GLY A 427 -5.90 11.50 12.24
CA GLY A 427 -5.29 12.56 11.44
C GLY A 427 -4.24 13.39 12.16
N ARG A 428 -3.84 12.99 13.38
CA ARG A 428 -2.76 13.63 14.12
C ARG A 428 -1.41 13.26 13.51
N SER A 429 -0.51 14.23 13.37
CA SER A 429 0.87 13.93 12.96
C SER A 429 1.60 13.27 14.13
N ALA A 430 2.35 12.22 13.86
CA ALA A 430 3.23 11.66 14.84
C ALA A 430 4.47 12.56 15.02
N PRO A 431 4.86 12.89 16.27
CA PRO A 431 6.08 13.62 16.54
C PRO A 431 7.31 12.99 15.90
N GLY A 432 8.25 13.83 15.48
CA GLY A 432 9.52 13.43 14.86
C GLY A 432 10.02 14.43 13.83
N GLU A 433 11.34 14.57 13.73
CA GLU A 433 11.98 15.58 12.86
C GLU A 433 11.66 15.36 11.37
N ILE A 434 11.90 14.14 10.86
CA ILE A 434 11.54 13.78 9.48
C ILE A 434 10.04 13.95 9.24
N ASN A 435 9.20 13.50 10.20
CA ASN A 435 7.75 13.62 10.10
C ASN A 435 7.27 15.07 9.93
N ASN A 436 8.05 16.02 10.45
CA ASN A 436 7.77 17.44 10.49
C ASN A 436 8.44 18.28 9.42
N LEU A 437 9.40 17.75 8.69
CA LEU A 437 10.23 18.51 7.75
C LEU A 437 10.21 17.93 6.33
N LEU A 438 9.57 16.78 6.13
CA LEU A 438 9.32 16.22 4.80
C LEU A 438 8.19 16.97 4.08
N LEU A 439 8.34 17.12 2.76
CA LEU A 439 7.46 17.94 1.92
C LEU A 439 6.79 17.19 0.77
N TRP A 440 7.39 16.11 0.25
CA TRP A 440 6.98 15.52 -1.03
C TRP A 440 5.62 14.81 -1.01
N GLN A 441 5.06 14.52 0.16
CA GLN A 441 3.67 14.05 0.30
C GLN A 441 2.63 15.14 0.01
N GLN A 442 3.01 16.41 0.12
CA GLN A 442 2.07 17.53 0.07
C GLN A 442 1.27 17.57 -1.24
N PRO A 443 1.84 17.31 -2.43
CA PRO A 443 1.09 17.34 -3.68
C PRO A 443 0.28 16.07 -3.99
N HIS A 444 0.43 14.97 -3.24
CA HIS A 444 -0.27 13.69 -3.48
C HIS A 444 -1.78 13.82 -3.70
N PRO A 445 -2.57 14.53 -2.85
CA PRO A 445 -4.01 14.65 -3.06
C PRO A 445 -4.38 15.28 -4.40
N LEU A 446 -3.54 16.17 -4.96
CA LEU A 446 -3.77 16.80 -6.26
C LEU A 446 -3.66 15.78 -7.39
N VAL A 447 -2.69 14.86 -7.29
CA VAL A 447 -2.52 13.75 -8.25
C VAL A 447 -3.68 12.76 -8.16
N PHE A 448 -4.11 12.39 -6.96
CA PHE A 448 -5.28 11.51 -6.78
C PHE A 448 -6.57 12.14 -7.32
N ALA A 449 -6.81 13.43 -7.01
CA ALA A 449 -7.94 14.18 -7.55
C ALA A 449 -7.90 14.20 -9.09
N GLN A 450 -6.72 14.48 -9.68
CA GLN A 450 -6.54 14.50 -11.13
C GLN A 450 -6.86 13.14 -11.77
N TYR A 451 -6.44 12.03 -11.17
CA TYR A 451 -6.78 10.71 -11.70
C TYR A 451 -8.28 10.42 -11.58
N GLN A 452 -8.94 10.76 -10.47
CA GLN A 452 -10.39 10.54 -10.32
C GLN A 452 -11.20 11.39 -11.29
N TYR A 453 -10.76 12.63 -11.55
CA TYR A 453 -11.37 13.49 -12.56
C TYR A 453 -11.24 12.90 -13.97
N ARG A 454 -10.11 12.27 -14.29
CA ARG A 454 -9.88 11.61 -15.59
C ARG A 454 -10.75 10.37 -15.78
N SER A 455 -11.05 9.64 -14.71
CA SER A 455 -11.86 8.42 -14.77
C SER A 455 -13.35 8.67 -14.78
N ALA A 456 -13.80 9.82 -14.27
CA ALA A 456 -15.20 10.21 -14.29
C ALA A 456 -15.71 10.44 -15.72
N ASP A 457 -16.94 9.97 -15.98
CA ASP A 457 -17.65 10.32 -17.19
C ASP A 457 -18.03 11.81 -17.21
N GLU A 458 -18.47 12.32 -18.37
CA GLU A 458 -18.82 13.74 -18.52
C GLU A 458 -19.94 14.20 -17.55
N GLY A 459 -20.82 13.28 -17.12
CA GLY A 459 -21.86 13.58 -16.15
C GLY A 459 -21.35 13.69 -14.70
N GLY A 460 -20.33 12.89 -14.35
CA GLY A 460 -19.74 12.81 -13.02
C GLY A 460 -18.58 13.78 -12.78
N LYS A 461 -17.95 14.32 -13.84
CA LYS A 461 -16.81 15.26 -13.71
C LYS A 461 -17.09 16.43 -12.79
N ARG A 462 -18.28 17.04 -12.87
CA ARG A 462 -18.64 18.16 -11.99
C ARG A 462 -18.70 17.75 -10.52
N GLN A 463 -19.24 16.56 -10.23
CA GLN A 463 -19.32 16.04 -8.88
C GLN A 463 -17.93 15.79 -8.30
N VAL A 464 -17.01 15.21 -9.07
CA VAL A 464 -15.62 14.98 -8.62
C VAL A 464 -14.91 16.32 -8.34
N LEU A 465 -15.09 17.31 -9.21
CA LEU A 465 -14.53 18.65 -8.99
C LEU A 465 -14.99 19.26 -7.66
N GLU A 466 -16.28 19.15 -7.35
CA GLU A 466 -16.88 19.65 -6.11
C GLU A 466 -16.45 18.84 -4.89
N GLU A 467 -16.35 17.51 -5.00
CA GLU A 467 -15.90 16.63 -3.91
C GLU A 467 -14.49 16.96 -3.43
N TRP A 468 -13.56 17.26 -4.35
CA TRP A 468 -12.17 17.55 -4.01
C TRP A 468 -11.87 19.04 -3.81
N ALA A 469 -12.84 19.94 -4.00
CA ALA A 469 -12.61 21.38 -4.10
C ALA A 469 -11.84 21.93 -2.88
N ASP A 470 -12.25 21.57 -1.67
CA ASP A 470 -11.63 22.07 -0.43
C ASP A 470 -10.24 21.46 -0.21
N VAL A 471 -10.07 20.16 -0.47
CA VAL A 471 -8.77 19.49 -0.38
C VAL A 471 -7.77 20.08 -1.37
N VAL A 472 -8.17 20.29 -2.63
CA VAL A 472 -7.32 20.90 -3.67
C VAL A 472 -6.93 22.32 -3.27
N ARG A 473 -7.92 23.13 -2.88
CA ARG A 473 -7.72 24.53 -2.50
C ARG A 473 -6.79 24.66 -1.31
N GLU A 474 -7.05 23.94 -0.23
CA GLU A 474 -6.27 24.07 0.99
C GLU A 474 -4.87 23.44 0.86
N THR A 475 -4.70 22.41 0.02
CA THR A 475 -3.38 21.91 -0.35
C THR A 475 -2.55 22.98 -1.06
N ALA A 476 -3.11 23.60 -2.12
CA ALA A 476 -2.42 24.62 -2.91
C ALA A 476 -2.20 25.92 -2.13
N ASN A 477 -3.15 26.31 -1.26
CA ASN A 477 -2.99 27.44 -0.35
C ASN A 477 -1.78 27.28 0.58
N TRP A 478 -1.56 26.07 1.12
CA TRP A 478 -0.41 25.83 1.98
C TRP A 478 0.89 25.81 1.18
N MET A 479 0.89 25.15 0.01
CA MET A 479 2.04 25.12 -0.89
C MET A 479 2.51 26.54 -1.27
N ALA A 480 1.57 27.46 -1.54
CA ALA A 480 1.86 28.86 -1.84
C ALA A 480 2.29 29.68 -0.60
N ALA A 481 1.72 29.38 0.58
CA ALA A 481 2.08 30.06 1.83
C ALA A 481 3.43 29.60 2.40
N PHE A 482 3.81 28.35 2.14
CA PHE A 482 5.08 27.77 2.58
C PHE A 482 6.26 28.30 1.75
N ALA A 483 6.09 28.42 0.44
CA ALA A 483 7.14 28.92 -0.45
C ALA A 483 7.51 30.38 -0.11
N TRP A 484 8.81 30.63 0.11
CA TRP A 484 9.26 31.91 0.63
C TRP A 484 9.92 32.78 -0.43
N TYR A 485 9.40 34.00 -0.61
CA TYR A 485 10.00 34.94 -1.54
C TYR A 485 11.33 35.49 -1.00
N ASN A 486 12.43 35.05 -1.61
CA ASN A 486 13.76 35.53 -1.33
C ASN A 486 14.00 36.85 -2.07
N THR A 487 14.05 37.94 -1.31
CA THR A 487 14.21 39.28 -1.88
C THR A 487 15.60 39.54 -2.49
N SER A 488 16.59 38.68 -2.21
CA SER A 488 17.94 38.82 -2.76
C SER A 488 18.09 38.11 -4.11
N THR A 489 17.46 36.95 -4.26
CA THR A 489 17.50 36.15 -5.51
C THR A 489 16.25 36.37 -6.39
N GLU A 490 15.24 37.06 -5.88
CA GLU A 490 13.96 37.35 -6.54
C GLU A 490 13.18 36.09 -6.98
N VAL A 491 13.32 35.00 -6.23
CA VAL A 491 12.61 33.73 -6.44
C VAL A 491 11.93 33.24 -5.16
N TYR A 492 11.02 32.29 -5.29
CA TYR A 492 10.44 31.56 -4.16
C TYR A 492 11.25 30.31 -3.84
N ASP A 493 11.76 30.24 -2.61
CA ASP A 493 12.55 29.11 -2.11
C ASP A 493 11.67 28.10 -1.34
N LEU A 494 12.03 26.82 -1.42
CA LEU A 494 11.53 25.75 -0.54
C LEU A 494 12.61 25.39 0.47
N GLY A 495 12.30 25.50 1.75
CA GLY A 495 13.27 25.29 2.83
C GLY A 495 14.38 26.36 2.86
N PRO A 496 15.38 26.21 3.73
CA PRO A 496 15.41 25.29 4.86
C PRO A 496 14.46 25.76 5.99
N PRO A 497 14.07 24.88 6.92
CA PRO A 497 14.41 23.47 6.97
C PRO A 497 13.53 22.58 6.07
N ALA A 498 14.13 21.57 5.44
CA ALA A 498 13.42 20.56 4.65
C ALA A 498 14.23 19.26 4.57
N TYR A 499 13.56 18.10 4.52
CA TYR A 499 14.18 16.86 4.05
C TYR A 499 13.80 16.61 2.59
N VAL A 500 14.73 16.05 1.84
CA VAL A 500 14.45 15.49 0.50
C VAL A 500 13.78 14.12 0.61
N VAL A 501 13.25 13.62 -0.50
CA VAL A 501 12.68 12.26 -0.64
C VAL A 501 13.51 11.16 0.06
N SER A 502 14.82 11.22 -0.06
CA SER A 502 15.78 10.25 0.51
C SER A 502 15.94 10.32 2.04
N GLU A 503 15.42 11.36 2.69
CA GLU A 503 15.46 11.56 4.14
C GLU A 503 16.88 11.60 4.77
N ASP A 504 17.93 11.78 3.97
CA ASP A 504 19.35 11.62 4.34
C ASP A 504 20.13 12.95 4.42
N THR A 505 19.53 14.06 3.97
CA THR A 505 20.18 15.38 3.94
C THR A 505 20.09 16.12 5.28
N ASN A 506 21.06 16.99 5.59
CA ASN A 506 20.93 17.92 6.72
C ASN A 506 19.75 18.90 6.48
N PRO A 507 18.68 18.86 7.28
CA PRO A 507 17.48 19.62 6.96
C PRO A 507 17.69 21.13 7.03
N ASN A 508 18.60 21.61 7.88
CA ASN A 508 18.90 23.05 8.00
C ASN A 508 19.76 23.61 6.86
N ALA A 509 20.36 22.75 6.04
CA ALA A 509 21.14 23.14 4.86
C ALA A 509 20.38 22.92 3.55
N THR A 510 19.32 22.12 3.58
CA THR A 510 18.58 21.69 2.40
C THR A 510 17.62 22.79 1.95
N ILE A 511 17.93 23.37 0.79
CA ILE A 511 17.15 24.43 0.14
C ILE A 511 16.92 24.06 -1.32
N ASN A 512 15.73 24.35 -1.83
CA ASN A 512 15.37 24.12 -3.23
C ASN A 512 15.71 22.71 -3.76
N PRO A 513 15.26 21.62 -3.10
CA PRO A 513 15.43 20.27 -3.62
C PRO A 513 14.81 20.10 -5.01
N ALA A 514 15.51 19.42 -5.92
CA ALA A 514 15.10 19.34 -7.32
C ALA A 514 13.74 18.66 -7.51
N PHE A 515 13.53 17.51 -6.86
CA PHE A 515 12.30 16.75 -7.01
C PHE A 515 11.10 17.52 -6.42
N GLU A 516 11.25 18.06 -5.21
CA GLU A 516 10.21 18.80 -4.50
C GLU A 516 9.83 20.06 -5.28
N LEU A 517 10.79 20.79 -5.86
CA LEU A 517 10.50 21.93 -6.74
C LEU A 517 9.67 21.52 -7.95
N ALA A 518 10.05 20.44 -8.63
CA ALA A 518 9.29 19.92 -9.77
C ALA A 518 7.87 19.51 -9.36
N TYR A 519 7.73 18.81 -8.23
CA TYR A 519 6.42 18.38 -7.75
C TYR A 519 5.55 19.55 -7.29
N TRP A 520 6.14 20.60 -6.70
CA TRP A 520 5.44 21.84 -6.36
C TRP A 520 4.85 22.51 -7.59
N ARG A 521 5.62 22.57 -8.68
CA ARG A 521 5.16 23.13 -9.96
C ARG A 521 3.99 22.35 -10.53
N LEU A 522 4.11 21.02 -10.55
CA LEU A 522 3.06 20.14 -11.02
C LEU A 522 1.79 20.28 -10.17
N GLY A 523 1.93 20.24 -8.84
CA GLY A 523 0.81 20.37 -7.92
C GLY A 523 0.07 21.68 -8.09
N LEU A 524 0.78 22.82 -8.09
CA LEU A 524 0.15 24.12 -8.32
C LEU A 524 -0.52 24.20 -9.69
N SER A 525 0.08 23.65 -10.75
CA SER A 525 -0.55 23.60 -12.08
C SER A 525 -1.87 22.81 -12.05
N ILE A 526 -1.89 21.64 -11.42
CA ILE A 526 -3.11 20.83 -11.29
C ILE A 526 -4.19 21.60 -10.51
N ALA A 527 -3.81 22.30 -9.44
CA ALA A 527 -4.76 23.07 -8.65
C ALA A 527 -5.35 24.27 -9.44
N GLU A 528 -4.53 24.97 -10.24
CA GLU A 528 -4.98 26.03 -11.14
C GLU A 528 -5.99 25.50 -12.17
N ASP A 529 -5.66 24.37 -12.83
CA ASP A 529 -6.54 23.71 -13.79
C ASP A 529 -7.85 23.25 -13.13
N TRP A 530 -7.79 22.77 -11.88
CA TRP A 530 -8.96 22.36 -11.11
C TRP A 530 -9.92 23.52 -10.86
N MET A 531 -9.40 24.67 -10.43
CA MET A 531 -10.18 25.88 -10.20
C MET A 531 -10.81 26.41 -11.48
N ALA A 532 -10.06 26.40 -12.58
CA ALA A 532 -10.58 26.74 -13.90
C ALA A 532 -11.71 25.79 -14.34
N ALA A 533 -11.56 24.48 -14.11
CA ALA A 533 -12.59 23.49 -14.40
C ALA A 533 -13.85 23.63 -13.51
N LEU A 534 -13.68 24.11 -12.27
CA LEU A 534 -14.78 24.51 -11.39
C LEU A 534 -15.50 25.79 -11.86
N GLY A 535 -14.91 26.56 -12.79
CA GLY A 535 -15.40 27.88 -13.18
C GLY A 535 -15.17 28.94 -12.10
N GLU A 536 -14.22 28.70 -11.21
CA GLU A 536 -13.84 29.61 -10.13
C GLU A 536 -12.58 30.41 -10.48
N GLU A 537 -12.38 31.53 -9.78
CA GLU A 537 -11.17 32.33 -9.94
C GLU A 537 -9.96 31.59 -9.34
N VAL A 538 -8.90 31.46 -10.13
CA VAL A 538 -7.61 30.92 -9.68
C VAL A 538 -6.95 31.94 -8.75
N PRO A 539 -6.63 31.58 -7.49
CA PRO A 539 -5.90 32.48 -6.59
C PRO A 539 -4.56 32.91 -7.20
N ALA A 540 -4.39 34.22 -7.40
CA ALA A 540 -3.22 34.77 -8.11
C ALA A 540 -1.88 34.41 -7.45
N ASN A 541 -1.86 34.20 -6.12
CA ASN A 541 -0.65 33.79 -5.40
C ASN A 541 -0.16 32.41 -5.83
N TRP A 542 -1.03 31.50 -6.25
CA TRP A 542 -0.63 30.18 -6.75
C TRP A 542 0.22 30.32 -8.00
N SER A 543 -0.22 31.13 -8.96
CA SER A 543 0.52 31.37 -10.20
C SER A 543 1.80 32.16 -9.98
N ILE A 544 1.76 33.19 -9.11
CA ILE A 544 2.95 33.96 -8.73
C ILE A 544 4.03 33.04 -8.14
N VAL A 545 3.64 32.14 -7.23
CA VAL A 545 4.59 31.18 -6.64
C VAL A 545 5.03 30.16 -7.69
N ARG A 546 4.11 29.50 -8.40
CA ARG A 546 4.44 28.47 -9.41
C ARG A 546 5.44 28.99 -10.45
N GLU A 547 5.26 30.21 -10.92
CA GLU A 547 6.14 30.83 -11.93
C GLU A 547 7.42 31.39 -11.32
N GLY A 548 7.37 31.82 -10.05
CA GLY A 548 8.50 32.43 -9.34
C GLY A 548 9.37 31.48 -8.52
N LEU A 549 9.01 30.20 -8.36
CA LEU A 549 9.84 29.21 -7.65
C LEU A 549 11.26 29.13 -8.24
N ALA A 550 12.25 28.86 -7.39
CA ALA A 550 13.65 28.70 -7.76
C ALA A 550 13.88 27.67 -8.87
N GLN A 551 14.92 27.88 -9.69
CA GLN A 551 15.27 26.95 -10.75
C GLN A 551 15.67 25.59 -10.19
N LEU A 552 15.46 24.52 -10.97
CA LEU A 552 15.98 23.20 -10.60
C LEU A 552 17.50 23.27 -10.49
N PRO A 553 18.11 22.78 -9.41
CA PRO A 553 19.53 22.94 -9.16
C PRO A 553 20.35 22.09 -10.13
N LEU A 554 21.31 22.71 -10.81
CA LEU A 554 22.18 22.10 -11.81
C LEU A 554 23.62 21.97 -11.29
N THR A 555 24.38 21.05 -11.88
CA THR A 555 25.85 21.09 -11.85
C THR A 555 26.37 22.33 -12.56
N ASP A 556 27.54 22.81 -12.17
CA ASP A 556 28.14 24.05 -12.68
C ASP A 556 28.35 24.02 -14.21
N ASP A 557 28.53 22.81 -14.77
CA ASP A 557 28.65 22.57 -16.21
C ASP A 557 27.31 22.38 -16.94
N ASN A 558 26.18 22.44 -16.21
CA ASN A 558 24.82 22.17 -16.66
C ASN A 558 24.62 20.78 -17.28
N ALA A 559 25.41 19.78 -16.89
CA ALA A 559 25.30 18.42 -17.41
C ALA A 559 24.23 17.57 -16.70
N THR A 560 24.01 17.78 -15.40
CA THR A 560 23.07 16.99 -14.59
C THR A 560 22.38 17.84 -13.53
N TYR A 561 21.28 17.32 -12.96
CA TYR A 561 20.64 17.91 -11.79
C TYR A 561 21.33 17.50 -10.48
N LYS A 562 21.32 18.39 -9.48
CA LYS A 562 21.73 18.13 -8.10
C LYS A 562 20.53 17.76 -7.24
N VAL A 563 20.78 17.09 -6.11
CA VAL A 563 19.73 16.75 -5.12
C VAL A 563 19.03 18.01 -4.61
N TYR A 564 19.81 19.04 -4.22
CA TYR A 564 19.30 20.33 -3.76
C TYR A 564 20.26 21.48 -4.11
N GLU A 565 19.80 22.73 -4.00
CA GLU A 565 20.59 23.92 -4.34
C GLU A 565 21.75 24.15 -3.36
N GLY A 566 22.91 24.51 -3.90
CA GLY A 566 24.11 24.77 -3.10
C GLY A 566 24.89 23.50 -2.71
N LEU A 567 24.40 22.32 -3.09
CA LEU A 567 25.16 21.08 -2.98
C LEU A 567 26.43 21.15 -3.87
N GLU A 568 27.54 20.62 -3.35
CA GLU A 568 28.85 20.68 -4.01
C GLU A 568 28.92 19.84 -5.30
N GLU A 569 29.76 20.23 -6.26
CA GLU A 569 29.90 19.53 -7.55
C GLU A 569 30.31 18.06 -7.43
N GLY A 570 31.06 17.72 -6.37
CA GLY A 570 31.59 16.38 -6.12
C GLY A 570 30.60 15.37 -5.53
N PHE A 571 29.36 15.79 -5.25
CA PHE A 571 28.39 14.99 -4.49
C PHE A 571 28.08 13.62 -5.13
N TRP A 572 28.23 13.47 -6.46
CA TRP A 572 28.06 12.21 -7.18
C TRP A 572 28.97 11.07 -6.71
N THR A 573 30.02 11.39 -5.95
CA THR A 573 30.94 10.39 -5.38
C THR A 573 30.85 10.30 -3.86
N ASP A 574 29.96 11.09 -3.25
CA ASP A 574 29.72 11.10 -1.82
C ASP A 574 28.57 10.13 -1.49
N PRO A 575 28.84 9.03 -0.75
CA PRO A 575 27.80 8.12 -0.30
C PRO A 575 26.86 8.75 0.74
N GLU A 576 27.02 10.00 1.16
CA GLU A 576 25.98 10.71 1.91
C GLU A 576 24.77 11.05 1.03
N TYR A 577 24.98 11.32 -0.27
CA TYR A 577 23.94 11.82 -1.17
C TYR A 577 23.57 10.85 -2.31
N THR A 578 24.22 9.69 -2.38
CA THR A 578 24.08 8.71 -3.47
C THR A 578 23.77 7.30 -2.95
N ASN A 579 23.16 7.21 -1.77
CA ASN A 579 23.12 5.99 -0.96
C ASN A 579 21.76 5.75 -0.29
N ASP A 580 20.70 6.02 -1.04
CA ASP A 580 19.30 5.89 -0.62
C ASP A 580 18.41 6.00 -1.89
N HIS A 581 17.14 6.39 -1.74
CA HIS A 581 16.19 6.65 -2.83
C HIS A 581 16.78 7.57 -3.93
N PRO A 582 16.85 7.13 -5.21
CA PRO A 582 17.41 7.92 -6.29
C PRO A 582 16.42 8.96 -6.85
N ALA A 583 15.98 9.91 -6.00
CA ALA A 583 14.88 10.84 -6.29
C ALA A 583 15.01 11.65 -7.59
N LEU A 584 16.25 11.89 -8.05
CA LEU A 584 16.52 12.62 -9.31
C LEU A 584 15.94 11.93 -10.55
N VAL A 585 15.82 10.60 -10.56
CA VAL A 585 15.18 9.88 -11.67
C VAL A 585 13.67 10.13 -11.72
N GLY A 586 13.09 10.56 -10.59
CA GLY A 586 11.69 10.95 -10.48
C GLY A 586 11.32 12.20 -11.27
N LEU A 587 12.30 13.06 -11.62
CA LEU A 587 12.07 14.29 -12.40
C LEU A 587 11.50 14.03 -13.81
N TYR A 588 11.84 12.89 -14.41
CA TYR A 588 11.34 12.47 -15.73
C TYR A 588 11.10 10.95 -15.78
N GLY A 589 10.50 10.42 -14.72
CA GLY A 589 10.11 9.01 -14.63
C GLY A 589 8.78 8.91 -13.91
N TRP A 590 8.83 9.26 -12.62
CA TRP A 590 7.65 9.40 -11.78
C TRP A 590 6.80 10.60 -12.18
N LEU A 591 7.38 11.80 -12.24
CA LEU A 591 6.69 13.01 -12.65
C LEU A 591 6.74 13.17 -14.18
N PRO A 592 5.69 13.75 -14.81
CA PRO A 592 5.79 14.21 -16.18
C PRO A 592 6.74 15.42 -16.29
N PRO A 593 7.16 15.80 -17.51
CA PRO A 593 7.92 17.04 -17.72
C PRO A 593 7.25 18.25 -17.07
N THR A 594 7.97 18.92 -16.19
CA THR A 594 7.51 20.15 -15.53
C THR A 594 8.21 21.37 -16.11
N GLN A 595 7.64 22.56 -15.88
CA GLN A 595 8.24 23.81 -16.31
C GLN A 595 9.66 23.97 -15.74
N GLY A 596 10.63 24.25 -16.62
CA GLY A 596 12.05 24.39 -16.25
C GLY A 596 12.87 23.10 -16.30
N LEU A 597 12.24 21.95 -16.56
CA LEU A 597 12.95 20.69 -16.78
C LEU A 597 13.52 20.61 -18.20
N GLY A 598 14.84 20.45 -18.31
CA GLY A 598 15.52 20.10 -19.56
C GLY A 598 15.52 18.58 -19.73
N ILE A 599 14.74 18.07 -20.71
CA ILE A 599 14.59 16.62 -20.93
C ILE A 599 15.94 15.94 -21.18
N ASP A 600 16.84 16.53 -21.97
CA ASP A 600 18.16 15.96 -22.24
C ASP A 600 19.05 15.92 -20.97
N ILE A 601 18.90 16.90 -20.07
CA ILE A 601 19.61 16.93 -18.78
C ILE A 601 19.02 15.88 -17.83
N ALA A 602 17.70 15.71 -17.81
CA ALA A 602 17.04 14.68 -17.01
C ALA A 602 17.47 13.27 -17.45
N LYS A 603 17.58 13.04 -18.77
CA LYS A 603 18.14 11.80 -19.35
C LYS A 603 19.60 11.58 -18.94
N ALA A 604 20.44 12.61 -19.07
CA ALA A 604 21.84 12.51 -18.63
C ALA A 604 21.95 12.27 -17.11
N THR A 605 21.06 12.86 -16.31
CA THR A 605 20.98 12.64 -14.87
C THR A 605 20.57 11.21 -14.54
N PHE A 606 19.62 10.65 -15.28
CA PHE A 606 19.24 9.24 -15.16
C PHE A 606 20.43 8.31 -15.44
N GLU A 607 21.15 8.51 -16.55
CA GLU A 607 22.36 7.71 -16.83
C GLU A 607 23.40 7.84 -15.72
N LYS A 608 23.60 9.05 -15.21
CA LYS A 608 24.54 9.30 -14.13
C LYS A 608 24.16 8.58 -12.84
N VAL A 609 22.87 8.53 -12.51
CA VAL A 609 22.35 7.74 -11.39
C VAL A 609 22.65 6.26 -11.61
N VAL A 610 22.33 5.68 -12.77
CA VAL A 610 22.55 4.24 -12.95
C VAL A 610 24.05 3.88 -12.90
N ASP A 611 24.92 4.78 -13.36
CA ASP A 611 26.37 4.55 -13.34
C ASP A 611 27.00 4.72 -11.95
N SER A 612 26.49 5.65 -11.13
CA SER A 612 27.22 6.14 -9.94
C SER A 612 26.48 5.93 -8.62
N TRP A 613 25.16 5.74 -8.65
CA TRP A 613 24.35 5.58 -7.43
C TRP A 613 24.57 4.20 -6.82
N ASN A 614 24.56 4.12 -5.49
CA ASN A 614 24.71 2.84 -4.82
C ASN A 614 23.39 2.05 -4.81
N LEU A 615 23.10 1.37 -5.94
CA LEU A 615 21.87 0.60 -6.10
C LEU A 615 21.69 -0.52 -5.06
N THR A 616 22.77 -1.02 -4.42
CA THR A 616 22.64 -2.04 -3.36
C THR A 616 21.94 -1.53 -2.12
N ASN A 617 21.84 -0.21 -1.97
CA ASN A 617 21.11 0.44 -0.90
C ASN A 617 19.75 0.98 -1.35
N CYS A 618 19.29 0.70 -2.56
CA CYS A 618 17.91 0.90 -2.99
C CYS A 618 17.03 -0.29 -2.55
N TRP A 619 15.73 -0.05 -2.35
CA TRP A 619 14.76 -1.09 -2.01
C TRP A 619 13.35 -0.73 -2.47
N GLY A 620 12.49 -1.75 -2.62
CA GLY A 620 11.06 -1.54 -2.87
C GLY A 620 10.76 -0.67 -4.09
N TRP A 621 10.16 0.51 -3.85
CA TRP A 621 9.61 1.40 -4.87
C TRP A 621 10.66 2.14 -5.72
N ASP A 622 11.94 2.09 -5.34
CA ASP A 622 13.04 2.65 -6.14
C ASP A 622 13.13 2.03 -7.53
N PHE A 623 12.96 0.70 -7.62
CA PHE A 623 13.10 -0.04 -8.87
C PHE A 623 11.97 0.27 -9.86
N PRO A 624 10.69 0.31 -9.46
CA PRO A 624 9.63 0.88 -10.28
C PRO A 624 9.91 2.32 -10.73
N MET A 625 10.46 3.18 -9.88
CA MET A 625 10.81 4.54 -10.26
C MET A 625 11.89 4.58 -11.36
N LEU A 626 12.95 3.76 -11.22
CA LEU A 626 13.98 3.59 -12.24
C LEU A 626 13.40 3.02 -13.56
N ALA A 627 12.50 2.04 -13.47
CA ALA A 627 11.83 1.45 -14.62
C ALA A 627 10.98 2.48 -15.40
N MET A 628 10.23 3.32 -14.69
CA MET A 628 9.42 4.38 -15.32
C MET A 628 10.29 5.42 -16.03
N ALA A 629 11.44 5.79 -15.44
CA ALA A 629 12.40 6.69 -16.08
C ALA A 629 13.01 6.07 -17.35
N ALA A 630 13.45 4.81 -17.27
CA ALA A 630 13.97 4.06 -18.42
C ALA A 630 12.93 3.97 -19.54
N ALA A 631 11.66 3.66 -19.21
CA ALA A 631 10.57 3.60 -20.17
C ALA A 631 10.33 4.95 -20.88
N ARG A 632 10.29 6.06 -20.16
CA ARG A 632 10.17 7.41 -20.76
C ARG A 632 11.36 7.78 -21.62
N ASN A 633 12.55 7.26 -21.31
CA ASN A 633 13.77 7.47 -22.09
C ASN A 633 13.81 6.63 -23.38
N GLY A 634 12.89 5.66 -23.53
CA GLY A 634 12.87 4.72 -24.65
C GLY A 634 13.74 3.48 -24.42
N GLU A 635 14.29 3.31 -23.22
CA GLU A 635 15.12 2.17 -22.81
C GLU A 635 14.26 1.04 -22.25
N THR A 636 13.34 0.56 -23.08
CA THR A 636 12.30 -0.41 -22.68
C THR A 636 12.86 -1.73 -22.14
N ASP A 637 13.99 -2.22 -22.67
CA ASP A 637 14.66 -3.41 -22.13
C ASP A 637 15.17 -3.19 -20.71
N ARG A 638 15.80 -2.03 -20.45
CA ARG A 638 16.31 -1.66 -19.13
C ARG A 638 15.18 -1.43 -18.14
N ALA A 639 14.03 -0.93 -18.61
CA ALA A 639 12.84 -0.80 -17.78
C ALA A 639 12.37 -2.16 -17.23
N VAL A 640 12.33 -3.19 -18.08
CA VAL A 640 12.03 -4.57 -17.65
C VAL A 640 13.11 -5.09 -16.70
N ASP A 641 14.39 -4.84 -16.98
CA ASP A 641 15.48 -5.28 -16.13
C ASP A 641 15.38 -4.71 -14.71
N PHE A 642 15.00 -3.43 -14.54
CA PHE A 642 14.77 -2.86 -13.21
C PHE A 642 13.61 -3.53 -12.47
N LEU A 643 12.51 -3.87 -13.16
CA LEU A 643 11.37 -4.57 -12.54
C LEU A 643 11.69 -6.02 -12.16
N LEU A 644 12.78 -6.57 -12.68
CA LEU A 644 13.28 -7.92 -12.42
C LEU A 644 14.65 -7.92 -11.74
N ASP A 645 15.10 -6.76 -11.26
CA ASP A 645 16.42 -6.62 -10.67
C ASP A 645 16.59 -7.59 -9.49
N PRO A 646 17.76 -8.26 -9.34
CA PRO A 646 18.01 -9.17 -8.23
C PRO A 646 17.87 -8.54 -6.84
N LEU A 647 17.93 -7.22 -6.71
CA LEU A 647 17.71 -6.48 -5.47
C LEU A 647 16.22 -6.13 -5.25
N PHE A 648 15.42 -6.14 -6.31
CA PHE A 648 13.97 -5.99 -6.24
C PHE A 648 13.28 -7.35 -6.03
N GLN A 649 13.40 -7.87 -4.81
CA GLN A 649 13.03 -9.25 -4.50
C GLN A 649 11.58 -9.41 -4.08
N PHE A 650 10.98 -10.51 -4.56
CA PHE A 650 9.67 -11.00 -4.15
C PHE A 650 9.84 -12.46 -3.73
N ASP A 651 9.22 -12.85 -2.62
CA ASP A 651 9.31 -14.24 -2.14
C ASP A 651 8.49 -15.22 -3.00
N ASP A 652 8.45 -16.48 -2.55
CA ASP A 652 7.77 -17.58 -3.22
C ASP A 652 6.26 -17.33 -3.41
N VAL A 653 5.63 -16.57 -2.51
CA VAL A 653 4.21 -16.21 -2.57
C VAL A 653 3.97 -14.77 -3.04
N GLY A 654 5.03 -14.08 -3.47
CA GLY A 654 4.98 -12.75 -4.06
C GLY A 654 4.98 -11.60 -3.06
N MET A 655 5.35 -11.83 -1.80
CA MET A 655 5.55 -10.75 -0.84
C MET A 655 6.81 -9.95 -1.22
N PRO A 656 6.71 -8.62 -1.37
CA PRO A 656 7.89 -7.79 -1.65
C PRO A 656 8.81 -7.76 -0.42
N VAL A 657 10.07 -8.13 -0.61
CA VAL A 657 11.06 -8.21 0.47
C VAL A 657 11.48 -6.79 0.89
N GLY A 658 11.57 -6.54 2.19
CA GLY A 658 11.90 -5.21 2.74
C GLY A 658 13.35 -4.74 2.54
N GLY A 659 14.16 -5.54 1.85
CA GLY A 659 15.54 -5.22 1.50
C GLY A 659 16.42 -4.95 2.72
N VAL A 660 17.20 -3.87 2.65
CA VAL A 660 18.24 -3.55 3.64
C VAL A 660 17.75 -2.70 4.82
N ARG A 661 16.54 -2.12 4.75
CA ARG A 661 16.06 -1.10 5.71
C ARG A 661 14.88 -1.51 6.56
N VAL A 662 13.90 -2.20 5.98
CA VAL A 662 12.61 -2.45 6.62
C VAL A 662 12.30 -3.93 6.69
N PRO A 663 11.50 -4.38 7.67
CA PRO A 663 11.06 -5.77 7.72
C PRO A 663 10.27 -6.17 6.47
N THR A 664 10.21 -7.48 6.20
CA THR A 664 9.38 -8.04 5.14
C THR A 664 7.96 -8.27 5.66
N PRO A 665 6.90 -7.99 4.87
CA PRO A 665 6.93 -7.39 3.53
C PRO A 665 7.01 -5.86 3.52
N TYR A 666 7.38 -5.29 2.37
CA TYR A 666 7.33 -3.84 2.10
C TYR A 666 6.51 -3.56 0.83
N PHE A 667 5.22 -3.32 1.01
CA PHE A 667 4.25 -3.23 -0.08
C PHE A 667 4.37 -2.05 -1.05
N PRO A 668 5.05 -0.93 -0.73
CA PRO A 668 5.40 0.04 -1.76
C PRO A 668 6.13 -0.56 -2.97
N GLY A 669 6.86 -1.67 -2.79
CA GLY A 669 7.40 -2.44 -3.90
C GLY A 669 6.32 -3.02 -4.83
N SER A 670 5.28 -3.66 -4.28
CA SER A 670 4.17 -4.20 -5.05
C SER A 670 3.35 -3.11 -5.73
N GLY A 671 2.95 -2.05 -5.00
CA GLY A 671 2.17 -0.97 -5.58
C GLY A 671 2.95 -0.18 -6.64
N GLY A 672 4.24 0.07 -6.41
CA GLY A 672 5.14 0.66 -7.40
C GLY A 672 5.27 -0.21 -8.66
N LEU A 673 5.49 -1.52 -8.51
CA LEU A 673 5.54 -2.47 -9.63
C LEU A 673 4.26 -2.38 -10.49
N LEU A 674 3.09 -2.43 -9.83
CA LEU A 674 1.81 -2.38 -10.52
C LEU A 674 1.61 -1.04 -11.24
N TYR A 675 2.03 0.07 -10.64
CA TYR A 675 1.98 1.38 -11.28
C TYR A 675 2.88 1.42 -12.52
N ALA A 676 4.14 0.98 -12.40
CA ALA A 676 5.10 0.97 -13.51
C ALA A 676 4.65 0.07 -14.67
N VAL A 677 4.16 -1.15 -14.38
CA VAL A 677 3.62 -2.06 -15.42
C VAL A 677 2.43 -1.45 -16.14
N ALA A 678 1.51 -0.81 -15.43
CA ALA A 678 0.36 -0.14 -16.06
C ALA A 678 0.80 1.04 -16.93
N MET A 679 1.74 1.86 -16.44
CA MET A 679 2.33 2.96 -17.22
C MET A 679 3.05 2.44 -18.47
N MET A 680 3.83 1.35 -18.37
CA MET A 680 4.54 0.76 -19.51
C MET A 680 3.57 0.17 -20.54
N ALA A 681 2.45 -0.42 -20.11
CA ALA A 681 1.45 -1.03 -20.98
C ALA A 681 0.48 -0.01 -21.62
N ALA A 682 -0.11 0.88 -20.83
CA ALA A 682 -1.10 1.85 -21.31
C ALA A 682 -0.47 3.16 -21.82
N GLY A 683 0.75 3.46 -21.39
CA GLY A 683 1.47 4.69 -21.66
C GLY A 683 1.24 5.79 -20.61
N TRP A 684 1.77 6.97 -20.93
CA TRP A 684 1.69 8.20 -20.15
C TRP A 684 1.18 9.35 -21.03
N ASP A 685 0.92 10.52 -20.45
CA ASP A 685 0.54 11.70 -21.23
C ASP A 685 1.65 12.10 -22.21
N GLY A 686 1.28 12.21 -23.49
CA GLY A 686 2.23 12.49 -24.58
C GLY A 686 2.93 11.26 -25.17
N ALA A 687 2.68 10.04 -24.66
CA ALA A 687 3.15 8.82 -25.31
C ALA A 687 2.53 8.64 -26.70
N ASP A 688 3.29 8.05 -27.63
CA ASP A 688 2.83 7.76 -28.99
C ASP A 688 1.73 6.69 -28.96
N GLY A 689 0.48 7.11 -29.16
CA GLY A 689 -0.68 6.23 -29.15
C GLY A 689 -0.73 5.23 -30.31
N SER A 690 0.20 5.29 -31.27
CA SER A 690 0.34 4.27 -32.31
C SER A 690 1.16 3.06 -31.88
N ILE A 691 1.93 3.18 -30.78
CA ILE A 691 2.74 2.10 -30.21
C ILE A 691 1.94 1.43 -29.09
N ASN A 692 1.65 0.13 -29.24
CA ASN A 692 1.07 -0.66 -28.16
C ASN A 692 2.13 -0.94 -27.10
N ALA A 693 1.77 -0.80 -25.82
CA ALA A 693 2.69 -1.03 -24.69
C ALA A 693 4.03 -0.29 -24.86
N PRO A 694 4.01 1.06 -24.94
CA PRO A 694 5.17 1.86 -25.34
C PRO A 694 6.36 1.77 -24.37
N GLY A 695 6.15 1.31 -23.13
CA GLY A 695 7.22 1.08 -22.17
C GLY A 695 7.83 -0.32 -22.23
N PHE A 696 7.30 -1.24 -23.04
CA PHE A 696 7.84 -2.60 -23.22
C PHE A 696 8.64 -2.74 -24.53
N PRO A 697 9.66 -3.61 -24.57
CA PRO A 697 10.36 -3.92 -25.81
C PRO A 697 9.40 -4.43 -26.86
N GLN A 698 9.56 -3.97 -28.10
CA GLN A 698 8.68 -4.40 -29.21
C GLN A 698 9.12 -5.75 -29.81
N ASP A 699 10.38 -6.14 -29.56
CA ASP A 699 10.92 -7.44 -29.94
C ASP A 699 10.82 -8.40 -28.74
N GLY A 700 10.28 -9.60 -28.96
CA GLY A 700 10.20 -10.65 -27.93
C GLY A 700 8.99 -10.57 -26.99
N TRP A 701 8.26 -9.46 -26.96
CA TRP A 701 7.06 -9.26 -26.11
C TRP A 701 5.78 -9.07 -26.95
N ASP A 702 4.74 -9.84 -26.64
CA ASP A 702 3.36 -9.65 -27.16
C ASP A 702 2.47 -9.19 -26.00
N VAL A 703 2.65 -7.94 -25.57
CA VAL A 703 1.91 -7.40 -24.42
C VAL A 703 0.46 -7.13 -24.79
N ARG A 704 -0.46 -7.81 -24.11
CA ARG A 704 -1.90 -7.55 -24.19
C ARG A 704 -2.39 -6.95 -22.91
N TRP A 705 -3.25 -5.95 -23.00
CA TRP A 705 -3.83 -5.33 -21.83
C TRP A 705 -5.27 -4.88 -22.13
N GLU A 706 -6.08 -4.86 -21.09
CA GLU A 706 -7.49 -4.47 -21.12
C GLU A 706 -7.75 -3.49 -19.98
N GLY A 707 -8.52 -2.44 -20.23
CA GLY A 707 -9.06 -1.59 -19.16
C GLY A 707 -8.03 -0.93 -18.25
N LEU A 708 -6.81 -0.65 -18.73
CA LEU A 708 -5.84 0.20 -18.03
C LEU A 708 -6.02 1.68 -18.42
N SER A 709 -5.57 2.56 -17.54
CA SER A 709 -5.52 4.00 -17.74
C SER A 709 -4.07 4.49 -17.84
N ARG A 710 -3.86 5.57 -18.59
CA ARG A 710 -2.55 6.21 -18.73
C ARG A 710 -2.14 6.90 -17.43
N SER A 711 -0.84 6.89 -17.15
CA SER A 711 -0.29 7.78 -16.14
C SER A 711 -0.30 9.23 -16.62
N ILE A 712 -0.23 10.16 -15.67
CA ILE A 712 0.09 11.57 -15.97
C ILE A 712 1.44 11.73 -16.65
#